data_AF-A0A8B8ESG2-F1
#
_entry.id   AF-A0A8B8ESG2-F1
#
_cell.length_a   1.000
_cell.length_b   1.000
_cell.length_c   1.000
_cell.angle_alpha   90.00
_cell.angle_beta   90.00
_cell.angle_gamma   90.00
#
_symmetry.space_group_name_H-M   'P 1'
#
loop_
_entity.id
_entity.type
_entity.pdbx_description
1 polymer ?
#
loop_
_entity_poly.entity_id
_entity_poly.type
_entity_poly.pdbx_seq_one_letter_code
_entity_poly.pdbx_strand_id
1 'polypeptide(L)'
;MAITFHTCFSLLLLFFTLLEFGACDNRFKSVKFCPANAQEWENRAKNKSCQEPTPDYMCAAIENHPEMFGEICTIVGLSSTGQCAVLDADTYNLNYIDCSAWPGCPSNPYRASDVYKYPVCYNITFSLSTTPPSLNVTVIQNTTSKLNEAAVTIVTLTFVLSLVVLITWSLFMWRKQSDSQKPEEVGLLKRRRCKKDASYPQKVSILGTYLKYRLIAICDFTELRNKMCLHSKFLQNRAAKDHFDKVMNMHSENDLKMLDLNMVYNLLVNFCDIPDLPNGWGNIPDIDDVSQGADIERIKMIVNDYFDGYYCKHANADEIIKRWTEDYGEIPLCDVINLNQESKINYLEMKPDCNVKNGVVVTSAIEHILKKMELTNIAICKGAIGCGKTTALDYVTKVFKDEGWQIECMDEFIDESCIDRALKSNKTILYCDNYCGSFGCQMFSQEVLARNERTIEAILSSEREIRVLIGIHNHVYDEINSTISHRCFLQHTNSLVDLDSLSESELLWIYKTQEEKGTTKQETKSYEDLLAITKRRSGLVGIPFQTMMMHALPDIFFSKAFCNDPFQIITEHFKMLSRQDKRKFDSFLYIMCAMIFNQNADKLDERVASAISNDLNIHWVRYDIQQLASFVKVEDDCVELKHELIAIAVFHTFLEVFRNPWSIFNACDIRKTLELIRPQDEYKKYNSFAVPLSRVSFESIRLTLETRISDANMNTEGHPLMKYFNKKDVRKDDSVIE
;
A
#
# COMPACT_ATOMS: atom_id res chain seq x y z
N MET A 1 10.60 -24.60 -41.84
CA MET A 1 10.74 -23.98 -40.50
C MET A 1 11.16 -22.51 -40.51
N ALA A 2 11.81 -21.98 -41.57
CA ALA A 2 12.11 -20.54 -41.64
C ALA A 2 10.91 -19.65 -42.03
N ILE A 3 9.95 -20.18 -42.79
CA ILE A 3 8.77 -19.42 -43.27
C ILE A 3 7.78 -19.14 -42.13
N THR A 4 7.67 -20.02 -41.15
CA THR A 4 6.81 -19.87 -39.96
C THR A 4 7.34 -18.84 -38.95
N PHE A 5 8.65 -18.57 -38.95
CA PHE A 5 9.25 -17.60 -38.04
C PHE A 5 9.08 -16.16 -38.55
N HIS A 6 9.18 -15.95 -39.88
CA HIS A 6 8.90 -14.65 -40.49
C HIS A 6 7.43 -14.27 -40.41
N THR A 7 6.50 -15.20 -40.59
CA THR A 7 5.07 -14.89 -40.46
C THR A 7 4.68 -14.55 -39.02
N CYS A 8 5.23 -15.24 -38.01
CA CYS A 8 5.03 -14.88 -36.61
C CYS A 8 5.64 -13.53 -36.24
N PHE A 9 6.86 -13.21 -36.72
CA PHE A 9 7.51 -11.93 -36.42
C PHE A 9 6.80 -10.75 -37.09
N SER A 10 6.33 -10.92 -38.33
CA SER A 10 5.52 -9.90 -39.02
C SER A 10 4.14 -9.71 -38.37
N LEU A 11 3.52 -10.78 -37.84
CA LEU A 11 2.28 -10.68 -37.06
C LEU A 11 2.49 -10.01 -35.70
N LEU A 12 3.63 -10.23 -35.05
CA LEU A 12 3.99 -9.58 -33.78
C LEU A 12 4.31 -8.10 -33.98
N LEU A 13 4.96 -7.72 -35.08
CA LEU A 13 5.17 -6.32 -35.47
C LEU A 13 3.87 -5.64 -35.85
N LEU A 14 2.97 -6.32 -36.58
CA LEU A 14 1.62 -5.82 -36.84
C LEU A 14 0.82 -5.66 -35.55
N PHE A 15 0.92 -6.60 -34.61
CA PHE A 15 0.30 -6.48 -33.28
C PHE A 15 0.91 -5.35 -32.44
N PHE A 16 2.23 -5.12 -32.49
CA PHE A 16 2.88 -3.99 -31.81
C PHE A 16 2.46 -2.65 -32.43
N THR A 17 2.39 -2.56 -33.76
CA THR A 17 1.89 -1.34 -34.42
C THR A 17 0.38 -1.13 -34.25
N LEU A 18 -0.41 -2.19 -34.03
CA LEU A 18 -1.85 -2.09 -33.75
C LEU A 18 -2.14 -1.88 -32.24
N LEU A 19 -1.24 -2.32 -31.35
CA LEU A 19 -1.29 -2.02 -29.91
C LEU A 19 -0.88 -0.57 -29.61
N GLU A 20 -0.09 0.08 -30.48
CA GLU A 20 0.13 1.54 -30.44
C GLU A 20 -1.10 2.37 -30.85
N PHE A 21 -2.15 1.76 -31.40
CA PHE A 21 -3.44 2.44 -31.67
C PHE A 21 -4.53 2.17 -30.62
N GLY A 22 -4.18 1.54 -29.49
CA GLY A 22 -5.11 1.17 -28.41
C GLY A 22 -4.81 1.77 -27.04
N ALA A 23 -3.77 2.58 -26.90
CA ALA A 23 -3.56 3.42 -25.71
C ALA A 23 -4.32 4.74 -25.91
N CYS A 24 -5.05 5.21 -24.89
CA CYS A 24 -5.62 6.56 -24.88
C CYS A 24 -4.47 7.58 -24.87
N ASP A 25 -3.98 7.91 -26.06
CA ASP A 25 -2.92 8.87 -26.27
C ASP A 25 -3.48 10.26 -25.93
N ASN A 26 -3.02 10.85 -24.83
CA ASN A 26 -3.25 12.25 -24.48
C ASN A 26 -2.58 13.23 -25.47
N ARG A 27 -2.29 12.80 -26.72
CA ARG A 27 -1.70 13.56 -27.83
C ARG A 27 -0.78 14.67 -27.35
N PHE A 28 0.16 14.32 -26.47
CA PHE A 28 1.04 15.28 -25.84
C PHE A 28 1.89 15.93 -26.93
N LYS A 29 1.91 17.26 -26.93
CA LYS A 29 2.73 18.03 -27.87
C LYS A 29 3.54 19.05 -27.09
N SER A 30 4.85 18.85 -27.06
CA SER A 30 5.77 19.86 -26.52
C SER A 30 5.68 21.15 -27.35
N VAL A 31 5.59 22.29 -26.67
CA VAL A 31 5.51 23.62 -27.29
C VAL A 31 6.45 24.59 -26.60
N LYS A 32 6.93 25.58 -27.35
CA LYS A 32 7.83 26.62 -26.82
C LYS A 32 7.14 27.61 -25.89
N PHE A 33 5.83 27.80 -26.04
CA PHE A 33 5.02 28.70 -25.23
C PHE A 33 3.56 28.27 -25.27
N CYS A 34 2.89 28.46 -24.14
CA CYS A 34 1.44 28.33 -24.02
C CYS A 34 0.71 29.60 -24.47
N PRO A 35 -0.59 29.51 -24.82
CA PRO A 35 -1.40 30.67 -25.18
C PRO A 35 -1.43 31.71 -24.05
N ALA A 36 -1.22 32.98 -24.40
CA ALA A 36 -1.12 34.07 -23.42
C ALA A 36 -2.48 34.68 -23.02
N ASN A 37 -3.56 34.33 -23.75
CA ASN A 37 -4.88 34.89 -23.57
C ASN A 37 -5.98 33.93 -24.09
N ALA A 38 -7.23 34.24 -23.77
CA ALA A 38 -8.39 33.41 -24.12
C ALA A 38 -8.54 33.19 -25.64
N GLN A 39 -8.22 34.20 -26.46
CA GLN A 39 -8.37 34.11 -27.92
C GLN A 39 -7.34 33.16 -28.53
N GLU A 40 -6.08 33.23 -28.08
CA GLU A 40 -5.05 32.27 -28.48
C GLU A 40 -5.37 30.85 -27.98
N TRP A 41 -5.92 30.75 -26.76
CA TRP A 41 -6.33 29.46 -26.18
C TRP A 41 -7.41 28.79 -27.03
N GLU A 42 -8.45 29.52 -27.42
CA GLU A 42 -9.53 29.00 -28.25
C GLU A 42 -9.03 28.61 -29.66
N ASN A 43 -8.14 29.41 -30.25
CA ASN A 43 -7.53 29.10 -31.55
C ASN A 43 -6.67 27.82 -31.49
N ARG A 44 -5.88 27.64 -30.43
CA ARG A 44 -5.08 26.44 -30.24
C ARG A 44 -5.92 25.22 -29.91
N ALA A 45 -6.99 25.38 -29.14
CA ALA A 45 -7.97 24.32 -28.88
C ALA A 45 -8.62 23.82 -30.18
N LYS A 46 -9.07 24.73 -31.05
CA LYS A 46 -9.62 24.38 -32.37
C LYS A 46 -8.60 23.64 -33.23
N ASN A 47 -7.36 24.10 -33.27
CA ASN A 47 -6.28 23.46 -34.03
C ASN A 47 -5.89 22.08 -33.49
N LYS A 48 -5.94 21.86 -32.17
CA LYS A 48 -5.63 20.55 -31.56
C LYS A 48 -6.75 19.53 -31.77
N SER A 49 -8.00 20.00 -31.94
CA SER A 49 -9.17 19.16 -32.24
C SER A 49 -9.34 17.99 -31.26
N CYS A 50 -9.46 18.33 -29.97
CA CYS A 50 -9.74 17.36 -28.90
C CYS A 50 -11.16 16.77 -29.06
N GLN A 51 -11.30 15.48 -28.77
CA GLN A 51 -12.54 14.71 -28.92
C GLN A 51 -12.72 13.81 -27.69
N GLU A 52 -13.92 13.27 -27.51
CA GLU A 52 -14.21 12.29 -26.45
C GLU A 52 -13.24 11.10 -26.49
N PRO A 53 -12.74 10.60 -25.33
CA PRO A 53 -13.19 10.90 -23.96
C PRO A 53 -12.52 12.11 -23.28
N THR A 54 -11.60 12.80 -23.95
CA THR A 54 -10.85 13.95 -23.39
C THR A 54 -11.14 15.22 -24.22
N PRO A 55 -12.30 15.86 -24.05
CA PRO A 55 -12.77 16.92 -24.95
C PRO A 55 -12.07 18.26 -24.73
N ASP A 56 -11.43 18.49 -23.58
CA ASP A 56 -10.87 19.80 -23.25
C ASP A 56 -9.39 19.94 -23.69
N TYR A 57 -9.06 21.07 -24.31
CA TYR A 57 -7.68 21.47 -24.59
C TYR A 57 -7.02 22.06 -23.35
N MET A 58 -5.78 21.65 -23.08
CA MET A 58 -4.94 22.21 -22.04
C MET A 58 -3.54 22.55 -22.56
N CYS A 59 -2.98 23.67 -22.09
CA CYS A 59 -1.56 23.96 -22.19
C CYS A 59 -1.02 24.43 -20.82
N ALA A 60 -0.01 23.74 -20.30
CA ALA A 60 0.61 24.09 -19.03
C ALA A 60 2.13 23.83 -19.03
N ALA A 61 2.82 24.38 -18.03
CA ALA A 61 4.24 24.10 -17.80
C ALA A 61 4.45 22.66 -17.33
N ILE A 62 5.58 22.07 -17.71
CA ILE A 62 5.97 20.73 -17.26
C ILE A 62 6.64 20.87 -15.89
N GLU A 63 6.19 20.07 -14.92
CA GLU A 63 6.71 20.07 -13.56
C GLU A 63 8.23 19.86 -13.57
N ASN A 64 8.96 20.62 -12.74
CA ASN A 64 10.41 20.55 -12.58
C ASN A 64 11.24 20.82 -13.86
N HIS A 65 10.61 21.33 -14.92
CA HIS A 65 11.26 21.66 -16.17
C HIS A 65 10.94 23.11 -16.59
N PRO A 66 11.71 24.10 -16.08
CA PRO A 66 11.48 25.49 -16.41
C PRO A 66 11.55 25.72 -17.92
N GLU A 67 10.66 26.58 -18.41
CA GLU A 67 10.52 26.91 -19.84
C GLU A 67 10.09 25.76 -20.77
N MET A 68 9.75 24.59 -20.22
CA MET A 68 9.12 23.51 -20.99
C MET A 68 7.61 23.50 -20.80
N PHE A 69 6.87 23.47 -21.90
CA PHE A 69 5.42 23.46 -21.92
C PHE A 69 4.90 22.33 -22.79
N GLY A 70 3.70 21.86 -22.47
CA GLY A 70 3.02 20.85 -23.27
C GLY A 70 1.57 21.22 -23.51
N GLU A 71 1.05 20.79 -24.65
CA GLU A 71 -0.37 20.80 -24.96
C GLU A 71 -0.90 19.38 -24.91
N ILE A 72 -2.01 19.16 -24.19
CA ILE A 72 -2.71 17.87 -24.10
C ILE A 72 -4.20 18.04 -24.36
N CYS A 73 -4.86 16.92 -24.69
CA CYS A 73 -6.31 16.81 -24.58
C CYS A 73 -6.61 16.10 -23.26
N THR A 74 -7.49 16.64 -22.43
CA THR A 74 -7.81 16.10 -21.10
C THR A 74 -9.25 16.42 -20.72
N ILE A 75 -9.65 16.09 -19.50
CA ILE A 75 -10.87 16.59 -18.85
C ILE A 75 -10.42 17.61 -17.82
N VAL A 76 -10.75 18.89 -18.00
CA VAL A 76 -10.25 19.93 -17.08
C VAL A 76 -11.15 20.09 -15.85
N GLY A 77 -10.54 19.95 -14.67
CA GLY A 77 -11.17 20.20 -13.38
C GLY A 77 -11.00 21.64 -12.86
N LEU A 78 -11.57 21.89 -11.69
CA LEU A 78 -11.32 23.09 -10.89
C LEU A 78 -10.05 22.88 -10.05
N SER A 79 -9.15 23.87 -10.01
CA SER A 79 -8.03 23.89 -9.07
C SER A 79 -8.53 24.16 -7.65
N SER A 80 -7.74 23.80 -6.63
CA SER A 80 -7.94 24.37 -5.29
C SER A 80 -7.36 25.78 -5.20
N THR A 81 -7.71 26.52 -4.14
CA THR A 81 -7.07 27.80 -3.80
C THR A 81 -5.57 27.60 -3.59
N GLY A 82 -4.74 28.53 -4.09
CA GLY A 82 -3.29 28.48 -3.91
C GLY A 82 -2.56 27.48 -4.83
N GLN A 83 -3.23 26.93 -5.85
CA GLN A 83 -2.63 25.93 -6.73
C GLN A 83 -2.50 26.36 -8.19
N CYS A 84 -1.42 25.94 -8.84
CA CYS A 84 -1.19 26.09 -10.28
C CYS A 84 -1.40 24.76 -11.01
N ALA A 85 -2.15 24.79 -12.12
CA ALA A 85 -2.28 23.66 -13.05
C ALA A 85 -0.98 23.48 -13.86
N VAL A 86 -0.43 22.27 -13.87
CA VAL A 86 0.83 21.90 -14.53
C VAL A 86 0.70 20.56 -15.23
N LEU A 87 1.68 20.18 -16.06
CA LEU A 87 1.81 18.83 -16.60
C LEU A 87 2.85 18.07 -15.79
N ASP A 88 2.49 16.87 -15.34
CA ASP A 88 3.41 15.96 -14.68
C ASP A 88 4.57 15.58 -15.60
N ALA A 89 5.80 15.53 -15.07
CA ALA A 89 7.00 15.32 -15.88
C ALA A 89 7.12 13.91 -16.46
N ASP A 90 6.54 12.93 -15.77
CA ASP A 90 6.67 11.50 -16.11
C ASP A 90 5.50 11.02 -16.98
N THR A 91 4.30 11.53 -16.71
CA THR A 91 3.04 11.10 -17.36
C THR A 91 2.46 12.11 -18.33
N TYR A 92 2.93 13.36 -18.31
CA TYR A 92 2.38 14.51 -19.06
C TYR A 92 0.88 14.77 -18.83
N ASN A 93 0.31 14.21 -17.77
CA ASN A 93 -1.07 14.42 -17.37
C ASN A 93 -1.21 15.71 -16.57
N LEU A 94 -2.45 16.22 -16.51
CA LEU A 94 -2.79 17.39 -15.71
C LEU A 94 -2.55 17.11 -14.21
N ASN A 95 -1.74 17.94 -13.58
CA ASN A 95 -1.43 17.92 -12.16
C ASN A 95 -1.60 19.35 -11.57
N TYR A 96 -1.56 19.47 -10.24
CA TYR A 96 -1.65 20.76 -9.54
C TYR A 96 -0.56 20.87 -8.48
N ILE A 97 0.16 21.99 -8.47
CA ILE A 97 1.21 22.28 -7.49
C ILE A 97 0.82 23.46 -6.61
N ASP A 98 1.29 23.48 -5.36
CA ASP A 98 1.09 24.62 -4.46
C ASP A 98 2.01 25.79 -4.86
N CYS A 99 1.42 26.95 -5.13
CA CYS A 99 2.11 28.20 -5.44
C CYS A 99 1.89 29.28 -4.36
N SER A 100 1.30 28.95 -3.21
CA SER A 100 0.81 29.94 -2.23
C SER A 100 1.88 30.92 -1.75
N ALA A 101 3.16 30.55 -1.83
CA ALA A 101 4.30 31.40 -1.50
C ALA A 101 4.67 32.43 -2.59
N TRP A 102 4.07 32.35 -3.78
CA TRP A 102 4.47 33.14 -4.96
C TRP A 102 3.52 34.32 -5.22
N PRO A 103 4.06 35.53 -5.46
CA PRO A 103 3.25 36.68 -5.86
C PRO A 103 2.47 36.40 -7.14
N GLY A 104 1.14 36.57 -7.11
CA GLY A 104 0.26 36.32 -8.25
C GLY A 104 -0.33 34.90 -8.32
N CYS A 105 -0.10 34.07 -7.30
CA CYS A 105 -0.76 32.76 -7.18
C CYS A 105 -2.29 32.89 -7.10
N PRO A 106 -3.08 31.97 -7.71
CA PRO A 106 -4.53 32.03 -7.71
C PRO A 106 -5.12 32.04 -6.29
N SER A 107 -5.79 33.13 -5.92
CA SER A 107 -6.42 33.31 -4.61
C SER A 107 -7.79 32.63 -4.48
N ASN A 108 -8.36 32.17 -5.59
CA ASN A 108 -9.62 31.42 -5.64
C ASN A 108 -9.47 30.21 -6.59
N PRO A 109 -10.27 29.15 -6.41
CA PRO A 109 -10.39 28.06 -7.38
C PRO A 109 -10.69 28.60 -8.79
N TYR A 110 -9.98 28.09 -9.79
CA TYR A 110 -10.23 28.43 -11.19
C TYR A 110 -10.29 27.16 -12.03
N ARG A 111 -10.97 27.23 -13.18
CA ARG A 111 -10.99 26.11 -14.13
C ARG A 111 -9.59 26.01 -14.73
N ALA A 112 -9.01 24.83 -14.81
CA ALA A 112 -7.61 24.72 -15.24
C ALA A 112 -7.38 25.23 -16.69
N SER A 113 -8.42 25.27 -17.53
CA SER A 113 -8.39 25.93 -18.84
C SER A 113 -8.10 27.44 -18.79
N ASP A 114 -8.26 28.06 -17.62
CA ASP A 114 -8.04 29.48 -17.38
C ASP A 114 -6.65 29.76 -16.80
N VAL A 115 -5.74 28.77 -16.77
CA VAL A 115 -4.38 28.91 -16.24
C VAL A 115 -3.58 30.02 -16.94
N TYR A 116 -3.91 30.36 -18.20
CA TYR A 116 -3.33 31.51 -18.91
C TYR A 116 -3.55 32.86 -18.21
N LYS A 117 -4.53 32.97 -17.30
CA LYS A 117 -4.77 34.16 -16.47
C LYS A 117 -3.75 34.33 -15.35
N TYR A 118 -2.93 33.31 -15.08
CA TYR A 118 -1.99 33.27 -13.96
C TYR A 118 -0.56 33.02 -14.45
N PRO A 119 0.17 34.08 -14.89
CA PRO A 119 1.52 33.96 -15.42
C PRO A 119 2.51 33.24 -14.49
N VAL A 120 2.29 33.33 -13.17
CA VAL A 120 3.12 32.67 -12.16
C VAL A 120 3.13 31.14 -12.31
N CYS A 121 2.05 30.56 -12.85
CA CYS A 121 1.94 29.11 -13.06
C CYS A 121 2.81 28.58 -14.20
N TYR A 122 3.48 29.46 -14.95
CA TYR A 122 4.37 29.08 -16.05
C TYR A 122 5.85 29.13 -15.69
N ASN A 123 6.22 29.62 -14.49
CA ASN A 123 7.61 29.82 -14.07
C ASN A 123 7.98 29.01 -12.82
N ILE A 124 7.84 27.69 -12.92
CA ILE A 124 7.97 26.75 -11.80
C ILE A 124 9.40 26.23 -11.76
N THR A 125 10.22 26.78 -10.86
CA THR A 125 11.51 26.20 -10.48
C THR A 125 11.38 25.60 -9.08
N PHE A 126 11.74 24.34 -8.93
CA PHE A 126 11.89 23.72 -7.62
C PHE A 126 13.15 24.27 -6.96
N SER A 127 13.00 25.16 -5.96
CA SER A 127 14.12 25.53 -5.10
C SER A 127 13.77 25.32 -3.62
N LEU A 128 14.27 24.21 -3.08
CA LEU A 128 14.78 24.14 -1.72
C LEU A 128 15.93 25.16 -1.61
N SER A 129 15.66 26.46 -1.50
CA SER A 129 16.63 27.50 -1.11
C SER A 129 15.96 28.88 -1.00
N THR A 130 16.08 29.48 0.18
CA THR A 130 15.73 30.87 0.49
C THR A 130 16.49 31.87 -0.39
N THR A 131 15.82 32.54 -1.35
CA THR A 131 15.90 33.99 -1.70
C THR A 131 15.27 34.26 -3.08
N PRO A 132 14.64 35.43 -3.31
CA PRO A 132 13.94 35.74 -4.56
C PRO A 132 14.89 36.30 -5.64
N PRO A 133 14.84 35.83 -6.90
CA PRO A 133 15.57 36.46 -8.01
C PRO A 133 14.74 37.55 -8.69
N SER A 134 15.41 38.67 -8.99
CA SER A 134 14.91 39.84 -9.71
C SER A 134 14.75 39.59 -11.22
N LEU A 135 13.64 40.09 -11.79
CA LEU A 135 13.42 40.17 -13.24
C LEU A 135 14.45 41.10 -13.91
N ASN A 136 15.16 40.59 -14.92
CA ASN A 136 15.73 41.41 -15.99
C ASN A 136 15.30 40.82 -17.34
N VAL A 137 14.47 41.59 -18.05
CA VAL A 137 14.03 41.31 -19.42
C VAL A 137 15.16 41.68 -20.38
N THR A 138 15.58 40.75 -21.23
CA THR A 138 16.28 41.08 -22.48
C THR A 138 15.63 40.36 -23.65
N VAL A 139 15.15 41.18 -24.58
CA VAL A 139 14.71 40.83 -25.93
C VAL A 139 15.95 40.54 -26.78
N ILE A 140 15.94 39.53 -27.67
CA ILE A 140 16.48 39.59 -29.05
C ILE A 140 16.12 38.32 -29.88
N GLN A 141 15.37 38.61 -30.95
CA GLN A 141 15.37 38.14 -32.35
C GLN A 141 15.41 36.65 -32.77
N ASN A 142 14.45 36.37 -33.66
CA ASN A 142 14.28 35.20 -34.50
C ASN A 142 15.50 34.86 -35.37
N THR A 143 15.74 33.56 -35.56
CA THR A 143 16.32 33.05 -36.80
C THR A 143 15.73 31.67 -37.13
N THR A 144 14.96 31.60 -38.22
CA THR A 144 14.51 30.37 -38.87
C THR A 144 15.63 29.80 -39.72
N SER A 145 15.99 28.51 -39.58
CA SER A 145 16.41 27.69 -40.72
C SER A 145 16.34 26.17 -40.47
N LYS A 146 15.64 25.51 -41.41
CA LYS A 146 15.75 24.15 -41.96
C LYS A 146 16.46 23.05 -41.14
N LEU A 147 15.66 22.10 -40.65
CA LEU A 147 16.09 20.76 -40.23
C LEU A 147 15.22 19.73 -40.96
N ASN A 148 15.65 19.26 -42.14
CA ASN A 148 15.07 18.07 -42.78
C ASN A 148 16.13 17.15 -43.44
N GLU A 149 17.43 17.45 -43.33
CA GLU A 149 18.50 16.58 -43.87
C GLU A 149 19.30 15.83 -42.80
N ALA A 150 19.19 16.21 -41.52
CA ALA A 150 19.95 15.58 -40.43
C ALA A 150 19.35 14.23 -39.94
N ALA A 151 18.04 14.03 -40.08
CA ALA A 151 17.39 12.81 -39.60
C ALA A 151 17.74 11.56 -40.43
N VAL A 152 17.91 11.73 -41.74
CA VAL A 152 18.20 10.61 -42.66
C VAL A 152 19.65 10.13 -42.52
N THR A 153 20.58 11.04 -42.20
CA THR A 153 21.99 10.70 -41.94
C THR A 153 22.19 9.98 -40.61
N ILE A 154 21.41 10.31 -39.58
CA ILE A 154 21.52 9.64 -38.27
C ILE A 154 21.01 8.19 -38.36
N VAL A 155 19.89 7.96 -39.05
CA VAL A 155 19.31 6.60 -39.19
C VAL A 155 20.20 5.68 -40.03
N THR A 156 20.89 6.20 -41.04
CA THR A 156 21.83 5.41 -41.83
C THR A 156 23.11 5.08 -41.05
N LEU A 157 23.60 5.99 -40.21
CA LEU A 157 24.79 5.75 -39.39
C LEU A 157 24.55 4.70 -38.29
N THR A 158 23.38 4.73 -37.64
CA THR A 158 23.01 3.77 -36.59
C THR A 158 22.82 2.35 -37.15
N PHE A 159 22.26 2.22 -38.36
CA PHE A 159 22.12 0.94 -39.04
C PHE A 159 23.46 0.31 -39.44
N VAL A 160 24.44 1.13 -39.85
CA VAL A 160 25.79 0.63 -40.17
C VAL A 160 26.53 0.20 -38.91
N LEU A 161 26.41 0.95 -37.81
CA LEU A 161 27.02 0.59 -36.52
C LEU A 161 26.46 -0.72 -35.97
N SER A 162 25.16 -0.96 -36.07
CA SER A 162 24.56 -2.22 -35.60
C SER A 162 25.00 -3.43 -36.43
N LEU A 163 25.16 -3.26 -37.75
CA LEU A 163 25.72 -4.29 -38.64
C LEU A 163 27.16 -4.66 -38.28
N VAL A 164 28.01 -3.67 -37.96
CA VAL A 164 29.40 -3.92 -37.54
C VAL A 164 29.45 -4.68 -36.22
N VAL A 165 28.60 -4.34 -35.25
CA VAL A 165 28.52 -5.06 -33.96
C VAL A 165 28.04 -6.50 -34.16
N LEU A 166 27.08 -6.76 -35.05
CA LEU A 166 26.63 -8.12 -35.35
C LEU A 166 27.71 -8.95 -36.07
N ILE A 167 28.51 -8.32 -36.94
CA ILE A 167 29.63 -8.99 -37.62
C ILE A 167 30.77 -9.30 -36.62
N THR A 168 31.11 -8.38 -35.71
CA THR A 168 32.13 -8.66 -34.69
C THR A 168 31.66 -9.71 -33.69
N TRP A 169 30.38 -9.71 -33.33
CA TRP A 169 29.80 -10.71 -32.43
C TRP A 169 29.72 -12.09 -33.08
N SER A 170 29.36 -12.17 -34.36
CA SER A 170 29.38 -13.44 -35.11
C SER A 170 30.81 -13.97 -35.30
N LEU A 171 31.81 -13.11 -35.57
CA LEU A 171 33.22 -13.51 -35.62
C LEU A 171 33.77 -13.97 -34.26
N PHE A 172 33.34 -13.34 -33.16
CA PHE A 172 33.69 -13.75 -31.80
C PHE A 172 33.11 -15.13 -31.46
N MET A 173 31.84 -15.36 -31.82
CA MET A 173 31.18 -16.65 -31.63
C MET A 173 31.79 -17.74 -32.53
N TRP A 174 32.27 -17.38 -33.73
CA TRP A 174 32.94 -18.32 -34.61
C TRP A 174 34.35 -18.70 -34.14
N ARG A 175 35.09 -17.75 -33.54
CA ARG A 175 36.36 -18.06 -32.84
C ARG A 175 36.16 -18.97 -31.62
N LYS A 176 35.04 -18.85 -30.92
CA LYS A 176 34.73 -19.67 -29.75
C LYS A 176 34.36 -21.14 -30.10
N GLN A 177 34.11 -21.45 -31.37
CA GLN A 177 33.86 -22.82 -31.85
C GLN A 177 35.08 -23.54 -32.45
N SER A 178 36.21 -22.84 -32.65
CA SER A 178 37.42 -23.44 -33.26
C SER A 178 38.49 -23.88 -32.24
N ASP A 179 38.39 -23.53 -30.96
CA ASP A 179 39.36 -23.93 -29.92
C ASP A 179 38.75 -24.94 -28.94
N SER A 180 38.75 -26.22 -29.33
CA SER A 180 38.70 -27.33 -28.38
C SER A 180 39.30 -28.59 -29.01
N GLN A 181 40.64 -28.68 -28.98
CA GLN A 181 41.36 -29.96 -29.02
C GLN A 181 42.74 -29.86 -28.30
N LYS A 182 42.71 -30.25 -27.02
CA LYS A 182 43.72 -30.92 -26.14
C LYS A 182 45.13 -30.34 -25.85
N PRO A 183 45.72 -30.72 -24.68
CA PRO A 183 46.87 -30.09 -24.05
C PRO A 183 48.16 -30.92 -24.07
N GLU A 184 49.31 -30.26 -23.94
CA GLU A 184 50.48 -30.62 -23.11
C GLU A 184 51.67 -29.73 -23.50
N GLU A 185 52.21 -28.95 -22.56
CA GLU A 185 53.65 -29.03 -22.29
C GLU A 185 54.04 -28.40 -20.94
N VAL A 186 55.04 -29.05 -20.36
CA VAL A 186 55.57 -28.93 -19.01
C VAL A 186 56.43 -27.69 -18.87
N GLY A 187 56.10 -26.82 -17.92
CA GLY A 187 56.90 -25.66 -17.52
C GLY A 187 57.14 -25.64 -16.02
N LEU A 188 58.18 -26.35 -15.58
CA LEU A 188 58.77 -26.30 -14.24
C LEU A 188 58.96 -24.86 -13.74
N LEU A 189 58.32 -24.48 -12.62
CA LEU A 189 58.90 -23.53 -11.67
C LEU A 189 58.27 -23.63 -10.28
N LYS A 190 59.03 -24.26 -9.38
CA LYS A 190 59.01 -24.14 -7.91
C LYS A 190 57.68 -24.44 -7.19
N ARG A 191 57.42 -25.75 -7.06
CA ARG A 191 56.85 -26.34 -5.84
C ARG A 191 57.81 -26.09 -4.67
N ARG A 192 57.48 -25.14 -3.79
CA ARG A 192 57.97 -25.06 -2.39
C ARG A 192 57.14 -24.05 -1.60
N ARG A 193 56.19 -24.54 -0.82
CA ARG A 193 56.09 -24.12 0.59
C ARG A 193 55.43 -25.21 1.42
N CYS A 194 56.14 -25.60 2.47
CA CYS A 194 55.79 -26.60 3.45
C CYS A 194 54.43 -26.29 4.08
N LYS A 195 53.67 -27.36 4.40
CA LYS A 195 52.76 -27.37 5.55
C LYS A 195 53.58 -27.00 6.80
N LYS A 196 53.63 -25.72 7.13
CA LYS A 196 53.74 -25.27 8.52
C LYS A 196 52.31 -25.05 8.97
N ASP A 197 51.92 -25.63 10.08
CA ASP A 197 50.63 -25.31 10.70
C ASP A 197 50.52 -23.79 10.81
N ALA A 198 49.39 -23.24 10.33
CA ALA A 198 49.17 -21.80 10.30
C ALA A 198 49.40 -21.22 11.71
N SER A 199 50.07 -20.07 11.80
CA SER A 199 50.27 -19.44 13.10
C SER A 199 48.92 -19.10 13.75
N TYR A 200 48.84 -19.05 15.08
CA TYR A 200 47.58 -18.71 15.76
C TYR A 200 46.94 -17.41 15.21
N PRO A 201 47.69 -16.30 14.98
CA PRO A 201 47.13 -15.12 14.33
C PRO A 201 46.57 -15.39 12.92
N GLN A 202 47.22 -16.25 12.12
CA GLN A 202 46.70 -16.64 10.81
C GLN A 202 45.41 -17.44 10.93
N LYS A 203 45.29 -18.34 11.92
CA LYS A 203 44.05 -19.09 12.17
C LYS A 203 42.90 -18.15 12.54
N VAL A 204 43.16 -17.16 13.42
CA VAL A 204 42.15 -16.15 13.80
C VAL A 204 41.72 -15.32 12.59
N SER A 205 42.67 -14.89 11.74
CA SER A 205 42.35 -14.20 10.48
C SER A 205 41.49 -15.06 9.55
N ILE A 206 41.82 -16.34 9.38
CA ILE A 206 41.05 -17.27 8.53
C ILE A 206 39.61 -17.41 9.07
N LEU A 207 39.45 -17.63 10.37
CA LEU A 207 38.13 -17.73 11.01
C LEU A 207 37.30 -16.45 10.84
N GLY A 208 37.91 -15.27 11.00
CA GLY A 208 37.24 -14.01 10.74
C GLY A 208 36.83 -13.84 9.27
N THR A 209 37.67 -14.23 8.31
CA THR A 209 37.29 -14.24 6.89
C THR A 209 36.12 -15.18 6.63
N TYR A 210 36.09 -16.34 7.27
CA TYR A 210 34.98 -17.28 7.19
C TYR A 210 33.64 -16.67 7.64
N LEU A 211 33.62 -15.86 8.71
CA LEU A 211 32.41 -15.11 9.08
C LEU A 211 31.91 -14.19 7.96
N LYS A 212 32.82 -13.48 7.27
CA LYS A 212 32.46 -12.61 6.14
C LYS A 212 31.89 -13.42 4.98
N TYR A 213 32.53 -14.54 4.65
CA TYR A 213 32.04 -15.45 3.61
C TYR A 213 30.68 -16.04 3.96
N ARG A 214 30.44 -16.37 5.22
CA ARG A 214 29.13 -16.86 5.68
C ARG A 214 28.04 -15.83 5.45
N LEU A 215 28.28 -14.56 5.79
CA LEU A 215 27.33 -13.48 5.55
C LEU A 215 27.00 -13.37 4.05
N ILE A 216 28.03 -13.39 3.19
CA ILE A 216 27.87 -13.34 1.72
C ILE A 216 27.07 -14.55 1.21
N ALA A 217 27.33 -15.75 1.73
CA ALA A 217 26.68 -16.98 1.28
C ALA A 217 25.18 -17.06 1.66
N ILE A 218 24.75 -16.37 2.73
CA ILE A 218 23.34 -16.36 3.17
C ILE A 218 22.58 -15.12 2.68
N CYS A 219 23.27 -14.02 2.39
CA CYS A 219 22.60 -12.74 2.10
C CYS A 219 22.01 -12.67 0.69
N ASP A 220 20.69 -12.69 0.61
CA ASP A 220 19.99 -11.81 -0.33
C ASP A 220 20.03 -10.38 0.24
N PHE A 221 20.69 -9.46 -0.47
CA PHE A 221 20.82 -8.06 -0.04
C PHE A 221 19.46 -7.38 0.19
N THR A 222 18.47 -7.72 -0.62
CA THR A 222 17.12 -7.15 -0.51
C THR A 222 16.45 -7.68 0.75
N GLU A 223 16.58 -8.97 1.01
CA GLU A 223 16.03 -9.61 2.21
C GLU A 223 16.70 -9.09 3.48
N LEU A 224 18.03 -8.97 3.49
CA LEU A 224 18.78 -8.41 4.61
C LEU A 224 18.32 -6.98 4.91
N ARG A 225 18.21 -6.12 3.89
CA ARG A 225 17.72 -4.74 4.08
C ARG A 225 16.29 -4.71 4.59
N ASN A 226 15.41 -5.51 4.03
CA ASN A 226 14.02 -5.61 4.50
C ASN A 226 13.96 -6.00 5.98
N LYS A 227 14.76 -7.00 6.39
CA LYS A 227 14.88 -7.40 7.80
C LYS A 227 15.44 -6.27 8.66
N MET A 228 16.47 -5.55 8.21
CA MET A 228 17.01 -4.41 8.93
C MET A 228 16.00 -3.26 9.07
N CYS A 229 15.19 -2.98 8.05
CA CYS A 229 14.14 -1.96 8.10
C CYS A 229 13.11 -2.23 9.21
N LEU A 230 12.84 -3.49 9.54
CA LEU A 230 11.94 -3.89 10.65
C LEU A 230 12.48 -3.56 12.05
N HIS A 231 13.78 -3.25 12.15
CA HIS A 231 14.49 -2.87 13.37
C HIS A 231 15.01 -1.42 13.31
N SER A 232 14.45 -0.61 12.41
CA SER A 232 14.93 0.73 12.11
C SER A 232 14.94 1.67 13.33
N LYS A 233 13.98 1.58 14.26
CA LYS A 233 14.01 2.43 15.48
C LYS A 233 15.19 2.07 16.38
N PHE A 234 15.47 0.78 16.55
CA PHE A 234 16.65 0.32 17.31
C PHE A 234 17.95 0.81 16.64
N LEU A 235 18.02 0.69 15.32
CA LEU A 235 19.20 1.02 14.52
C LEU A 235 19.45 2.54 14.40
N GLN A 236 18.41 3.37 14.55
CA GLN A 236 18.52 4.84 14.57
C GLN A 236 19.16 5.44 15.83
N ASN A 237 19.47 4.62 16.85
CA ASN A 237 20.28 5.08 17.99
C ASN A 237 21.68 5.53 17.50
N ARG A 238 22.21 6.64 18.03
CA ARG A 238 23.50 7.25 17.61
C ARG A 238 24.67 6.25 17.53
N ALA A 239 24.70 5.22 18.37
CA ALA A 239 25.77 4.21 18.38
C ALA A 239 25.67 3.20 17.22
N ALA A 240 24.47 2.96 16.67
CA ALA A 240 24.20 1.99 15.61
C ALA A 240 23.90 2.65 14.25
N LYS A 241 23.67 3.97 14.22
CA LYS A 241 23.28 4.70 13.02
C LYS A 241 24.34 4.66 11.91
N ASP A 242 25.60 4.96 12.24
CA ASP A 242 26.69 4.96 11.26
C ASP A 242 26.94 3.56 10.67
N HIS A 243 26.63 2.53 11.45
CA HIS A 243 26.67 1.13 11.03
C HIS A 243 25.52 0.82 10.07
N PHE A 244 24.29 1.19 10.44
CA PHE A 244 23.10 1.01 9.62
C PHE A 244 23.23 1.69 8.25
N ASP A 245 23.63 2.96 8.22
CA ASP A 245 23.75 3.74 6.99
C ASP A 245 24.76 3.11 6.01
N LYS A 246 25.83 2.46 6.51
CA LYS A 246 26.79 1.75 5.65
C LYS A 246 26.15 0.57 4.93
N VAL A 247 25.33 -0.23 5.61
CA VAL A 247 24.71 -1.44 5.02
C VAL A 247 23.59 -1.08 4.04
N MET A 248 22.80 -0.05 4.36
CA MET A 248 21.72 0.42 3.50
C MET A 248 22.25 0.97 2.15
N ASN A 249 23.46 1.54 2.14
CA ASN A 249 24.11 2.09 0.95
C ASN A 249 25.00 1.09 0.18
N MET A 250 24.97 -0.20 0.52
CA MET A 250 25.75 -1.20 -0.22
C MET A 250 25.11 -1.50 -1.57
N HIS A 251 25.91 -1.85 -2.59
CA HIS A 251 25.39 -2.20 -3.91
C HIS A 251 26.00 -3.49 -4.47
N SER A 252 26.97 -4.10 -3.76
CA SER A 252 27.68 -5.29 -4.23
C SER A 252 28.21 -6.17 -3.09
N GLU A 253 28.48 -7.44 -3.39
CA GLU A 253 29.20 -8.37 -2.49
C GLU A 253 30.56 -7.83 -2.04
N ASN A 254 31.21 -6.99 -2.85
CA ASN A 254 32.48 -6.37 -2.47
C ASN A 254 32.32 -5.38 -1.31
N ASP A 255 31.15 -4.76 -1.14
CA ASP A 255 30.88 -3.86 -0.03
C ASP A 255 30.75 -4.63 1.30
N LEU A 256 30.22 -5.86 1.27
CA LEU A 256 30.17 -6.75 2.44
C LEU A 256 31.57 -7.16 2.91
N LYS A 257 32.52 -7.33 1.98
CA LYS A 257 33.92 -7.64 2.33
C LYS A 257 34.58 -6.50 3.12
N MET A 258 34.09 -5.26 2.96
CA MET A 258 34.59 -4.06 3.64
C MET A 258 33.99 -3.87 5.04
N LEU A 259 33.00 -4.68 5.44
CA LEU A 259 32.48 -4.66 6.80
C LEU A 259 33.50 -5.18 7.81
N ASP A 260 33.60 -4.52 8.96
CA ASP A 260 34.36 -5.05 10.09
C ASP A 260 33.68 -6.29 10.69
N LEU A 261 34.46 -7.10 11.41
CA LEU A 261 33.98 -8.35 12.01
C LEU A 261 32.87 -8.14 13.04
N ASN A 262 32.90 -7.02 13.76
CA ASN A 262 31.89 -6.69 14.74
C ASN A 262 30.51 -6.52 14.06
N MET A 263 30.47 -5.81 12.93
CA MET A 263 29.29 -5.66 12.12
C MET A 263 28.83 -6.99 11.52
N VAL A 264 29.74 -7.74 10.91
CA VAL A 264 29.43 -9.03 10.27
C VAL A 264 28.78 -9.99 11.25
N TYR A 265 29.34 -10.08 12.46
CA TYR A 265 28.77 -10.88 13.53
C TYR A 265 27.36 -10.43 13.91
N ASN A 266 27.14 -9.13 14.12
CA ASN A 266 25.83 -8.62 14.50
C ASN A 266 24.78 -8.80 13.39
N LEU A 267 25.17 -8.73 12.12
CA LEU A 267 24.26 -9.01 11.00
C LEU A 267 23.87 -10.50 10.95
N LEU A 268 24.85 -11.40 11.09
CA LEU A 268 24.61 -12.84 11.11
C LEU A 268 23.64 -13.25 12.21
N VAL A 269 23.88 -12.77 13.43
CA VAL A 269 23.11 -13.18 14.62
C VAL A 269 21.70 -12.57 14.64
N ASN A 270 21.52 -11.34 14.14
CA ASN A 270 20.22 -10.66 14.25
C ASN A 270 19.33 -10.78 13.01
N PHE A 271 19.88 -11.05 11.81
CA PHE A 271 19.10 -10.96 10.55
C PHE A 271 19.24 -12.16 9.60
N CYS A 272 20.15 -13.11 9.83
CA CYS A 272 20.37 -14.23 8.91
C CYS A 272 19.62 -15.53 9.32
N ASP A 273 18.56 -15.44 10.13
CA ASP A 273 17.71 -16.55 10.60
C ASP A 273 18.50 -17.77 11.12
N ILE A 274 19.63 -17.52 11.77
CA ILE A 274 20.44 -18.57 12.37
C ILE A 274 19.75 -19.02 13.66
N PRO A 275 19.46 -20.34 13.83
CA PRO A 275 18.78 -20.83 15.02
C PRO A 275 19.49 -20.42 16.30
N ASP A 276 18.70 -20.01 17.29
CA ASP A 276 19.23 -19.65 18.61
C ASP A 276 19.90 -20.85 19.29
N LEU A 277 20.97 -20.56 20.01
CA LEU A 277 21.68 -21.52 20.84
C LEU A 277 20.83 -21.92 22.06
N PRO A 278 20.96 -23.16 22.57
CA PRO A 278 20.27 -23.58 23.80
C PRO A 278 20.53 -22.66 25.00
N ASN A 279 21.73 -22.08 25.06
CA ASN A 279 22.14 -21.12 26.09
C ASN A 279 22.00 -19.65 25.67
N GLY A 280 21.49 -19.37 24.46
CA GLY A 280 21.43 -18.03 23.87
C GLY A 280 22.79 -17.47 23.40
N TRP A 281 22.73 -16.43 22.57
CA TRP A 281 23.91 -15.73 22.07
C TRP A 281 24.66 -14.98 23.17
N GLY A 282 25.98 -14.89 23.04
CA GLY A 282 26.85 -14.28 24.03
C GLY A 282 27.25 -15.17 25.20
N ASN A 283 26.73 -16.39 25.27
CA ASN A 283 27.11 -17.41 26.26
C ASN A 283 28.02 -18.47 25.64
N ILE A 284 28.79 -19.16 26.48
CA ILE A 284 29.70 -20.22 26.02
C ILE A 284 28.86 -21.39 25.47
N PRO A 285 29.05 -21.79 24.19
CA PRO A 285 28.35 -22.95 23.63
C PRO A 285 28.76 -24.26 24.32
N ASP A 286 27.89 -25.27 24.29
CA ASP A 286 28.25 -26.62 24.73
C ASP A 286 29.43 -27.14 23.88
N ILE A 287 30.34 -27.91 24.47
CA ILE A 287 31.53 -28.43 23.79
C ILE A 287 31.14 -29.35 22.63
N ASP A 288 30.05 -30.11 22.79
CA ASP A 288 29.58 -31.07 21.78
C ASP A 288 28.67 -30.45 20.72
N ASP A 289 28.26 -29.18 20.87
CA ASP A 289 27.41 -28.49 19.92
C ASP A 289 28.20 -28.05 18.68
N VAL A 290 28.07 -28.78 17.58
CA VAL A 290 28.73 -28.49 16.29
C VAL A 290 27.82 -27.71 15.33
N SER A 291 26.76 -27.07 15.83
CA SER A 291 25.89 -26.22 15.02
C SER A 291 26.62 -24.99 14.50
N GLN A 292 26.10 -24.40 13.42
CA GLN A 292 26.65 -23.18 12.85
C GLN A 292 26.60 -22.01 13.83
N GLY A 293 25.54 -21.90 14.64
CA GLY A 293 25.45 -20.88 15.69
C GLY A 293 26.56 -21.02 16.72
N ALA A 294 26.87 -22.26 17.13
CA ALA A 294 27.92 -22.53 18.11
C ALA A 294 29.31 -22.18 17.56
N ASP A 295 29.55 -22.48 16.28
CA ASP A 295 30.78 -22.11 15.61
C ASP A 295 30.93 -20.58 15.49
N ILE A 296 29.87 -19.84 15.15
CA ILE A 296 29.89 -18.37 15.08
C ILE A 296 30.25 -17.75 16.44
N GLU A 297 29.64 -18.22 17.52
CA GLU A 297 29.94 -17.74 18.88
C GLU A 297 31.38 -18.08 19.30
N ARG A 298 31.86 -19.30 19.01
CA ARG A 298 33.25 -19.69 19.28
C ARG A 298 34.25 -18.84 18.50
N ILE A 299 33.96 -18.51 17.23
CA ILE A 299 34.82 -17.62 16.45
C ILE A 299 34.90 -16.25 17.12
N LYS A 300 33.78 -15.68 17.57
CA LYS A 300 33.77 -14.43 18.32
C LYS A 300 34.66 -14.51 19.57
N MET A 301 34.56 -15.58 20.35
CA MET A 301 35.41 -15.78 21.54
C MET A 301 36.90 -15.84 21.16
N ILE A 302 37.26 -16.63 20.14
CA ILE A 302 38.64 -16.76 19.65
C ILE A 302 39.21 -15.41 19.18
N VAL A 303 38.42 -14.63 18.44
CA VAL A 303 38.80 -13.29 17.96
C VAL A 303 38.99 -12.32 19.14
N ASN A 304 38.08 -12.32 20.11
CA ASN A 304 38.18 -11.45 21.27
C ASN A 304 39.36 -11.80 22.18
N ASP A 305 39.61 -13.09 22.41
CA ASP A 305 40.78 -13.58 23.16
C ASP A 305 42.09 -13.12 22.50
N TYR A 306 42.16 -13.16 21.17
CA TYR A 306 43.31 -12.63 20.43
C TYR A 306 43.54 -11.13 20.70
N PHE A 307 42.48 -10.32 20.69
CA PHE A 307 42.59 -8.88 20.99
C PHE A 307 42.92 -8.59 22.46
N ASP A 308 42.57 -9.49 23.38
CA ASP A 308 42.97 -9.42 24.79
C ASP A 308 44.41 -9.87 25.05
N GLY A 309 45.12 -10.35 24.03
CA GLY A 309 46.46 -10.91 24.17
C GLY A 309 46.47 -12.29 24.82
N TYR A 310 45.31 -12.94 24.96
CA TYR A 310 45.20 -14.32 25.40
C TYR A 310 45.47 -15.25 24.21
N TYR A 311 46.47 -16.12 24.36
CA TYR A 311 46.62 -17.28 23.47
C TYR A 311 45.64 -18.34 23.94
N CYS A 312 44.48 -18.38 23.31
CA CYS A 312 43.50 -19.35 23.75
C CYS A 312 43.88 -20.76 23.29
N LYS A 313 43.80 -21.71 24.23
CA LYS A 313 43.86 -23.16 23.97
C LYS A 313 42.50 -23.69 23.51
N HIS A 314 41.76 -22.93 22.70
CA HIS A 314 40.51 -23.43 22.14
C HIS A 314 40.87 -24.53 21.12
N ALA A 315 40.73 -25.79 21.53
CA ALA A 315 40.96 -26.98 20.71
C ALA A 315 40.10 -27.03 19.42
N ASN A 316 39.19 -26.06 19.26
CA ASN A 316 38.14 -26.07 18.26
C ASN A 316 38.49 -25.22 17.02
N ALA A 317 39.52 -24.37 17.04
CA ALA A 317 39.82 -23.49 15.90
C ALA A 317 40.14 -24.29 14.62
N ASP A 318 40.96 -25.33 14.73
CA ASP A 318 41.30 -26.21 13.60
C ASP A 318 40.10 -27.03 13.14
N GLU A 319 39.23 -27.44 14.06
CA GLU A 319 38.02 -28.21 13.74
C GLU A 319 36.98 -27.34 13.03
N ILE A 320 36.79 -26.09 13.47
CA ILE A 320 35.91 -25.12 12.81
C ILE A 320 36.45 -24.80 11.42
N ILE A 321 37.76 -24.50 11.29
CA ILE A 321 38.38 -24.28 9.98
C ILE A 321 38.15 -25.47 9.08
N LYS A 322 38.36 -26.70 9.57
CA LYS A 322 38.14 -27.91 8.78
C LYS A 322 36.69 -28.00 8.29
N ARG A 323 35.70 -27.88 9.20
CA ARG A 323 34.27 -27.93 8.85
C ARG A 323 33.89 -26.84 7.84
N TRP A 324 34.29 -25.60 8.08
CA TRP A 324 33.92 -24.48 7.21
C TRP A 324 34.69 -24.49 5.89
N THR A 325 35.87 -25.11 5.83
CA THR A 325 36.56 -25.38 4.55
C THR A 325 35.80 -26.43 3.73
N GLU A 326 35.20 -27.44 4.36
CA GLU A 326 34.35 -28.42 3.69
C GLU A 326 33.06 -27.76 3.16
N ASP A 327 32.48 -26.82 3.92
CA ASP A 327 31.23 -26.13 3.54
C ASP A 327 31.42 -25.00 2.51
N TYR A 328 32.48 -24.19 2.64
CA TYR A 328 32.68 -22.96 1.86
C TYR A 328 33.90 -22.99 0.92
N GLY A 329 34.74 -24.03 1.00
CA GLY A 329 35.99 -24.14 0.25
C GLY A 329 37.18 -23.44 0.93
N GLU A 330 38.37 -23.63 0.36
CA GLU A 330 39.60 -22.98 0.87
C GLU A 330 39.60 -21.48 0.58
N ILE A 331 39.86 -20.67 1.62
CA ILE A 331 40.00 -19.22 1.47
C ILE A 331 41.32 -18.88 0.76
N PRO A 332 41.28 -18.12 -0.36
CA PRO A 332 42.48 -17.59 -1.00
C PRO A 332 43.27 -16.70 -0.04
N LEU A 333 44.59 -16.82 -0.03
CA LEU A 333 45.44 -16.06 0.91
C LEU A 333 45.30 -14.53 0.77
N CYS A 334 44.88 -14.04 -0.40
CA CYS A 334 44.63 -12.62 -0.67
C CYS A 334 43.34 -12.08 -0.02
N ASP A 335 42.42 -12.97 0.34
CA ASP A 335 41.10 -12.63 0.92
C ASP A 335 41.12 -12.75 2.46
N VAL A 336 42.23 -13.23 3.02
CA VAL A 336 42.42 -13.35 4.47
C VAL A 336 42.46 -11.95 5.09
N ILE A 337 41.58 -11.70 6.05
CA ILE A 337 41.44 -10.37 6.66
C ILE A 337 42.68 -9.98 7.47
N ASN A 338 42.93 -8.67 7.50
CA ASN A 338 43.97 -8.09 8.33
C ASN A 338 43.40 -7.69 9.69
N LEU A 339 43.69 -8.48 10.72
CA LEU A 339 43.21 -8.23 12.09
C LEU A 339 43.64 -6.88 12.67
N ASN A 340 44.66 -6.22 12.13
CA ASN A 340 45.08 -4.88 12.58
C ASN A 340 44.07 -3.78 12.23
N GLN A 341 43.14 -4.06 11.30
CA GLN A 341 42.05 -3.16 10.92
C GLN A 341 40.73 -3.51 11.62
N GLU A 342 40.72 -4.57 12.41
CA GLU A 342 39.54 -5.11 13.08
C GLU A 342 39.55 -4.73 14.57
N SER A 343 38.40 -4.90 15.22
CA SER A 343 38.24 -4.64 16.65
C SER A 343 37.50 -5.80 17.32
N LYS A 344 37.42 -5.75 18.65
CA LYS A 344 36.65 -6.72 19.42
C LYS A 344 35.19 -6.75 18.96
N ILE A 345 34.65 -7.95 18.90
CA ILE A 345 33.28 -8.23 18.54
C ILE A 345 32.41 -8.13 19.80
N ASN A 346 31.49 -7.19 19.81
CA ASN A 346 30.50 -6.99 20.85
C ASN A 346 29.14 -7.44 20.34
N TYR A 347 28.52 -8.37 21.05
CA TYR A 347 27.16 -8.79 20.75
C TYR A 347 26.17 -7.73 21.22
N LEU A 348 25.31 -7.29 20.31
CA LEU A 348 24.17 -6.43 20.59
C LEU A 348 22.90 -7.15 20.11
N GLU A 349 22.07 -7.58 21.07
CA GLU A 349 20.75 -8.13 20.78
C GLU A 349 19.85 -7.00 20.24
N MET A 350 19.38 -7.17 19.00
CA MET A 350 18.47 -6.22 18.35
C MET A 350 17.04 -6.68 18.52
N LYS A 351 16.29 -5.99 19.37
CA LYS A 351 14.87 -6.29 19.56
C LYS A 351 14.06 -5.74 18.39
N PRO A 352 13.04 -6.48 17.90
CA PRO A 352 12.15 -5.97 16.87
C PRO A 352 11.39 -4.75 17.38
N ASP A 353 11.09 -3.83 16.46
CA ASP A 353 10.41 -2.58 16.80
C ASP A 353 8.94 -2.77 17.22
N CYS A 354 8.33 -3.91 16.86
CA CYS A 354 6.95 -4.24 17.15
C CYS A 354 6.82 -5.71 17.56
N ASN A 355 5.85 -5.99 18.43
CA ASN A 355 5.53 -7.36 18.84
C ASN A 355 4.38 -7.91 18.01
N VAL A 356 4.54 -9.12 17.46
CA VAL A 356 3.45 -9.86 16.82
C VAL A 356 2.90 -10.89 17.81
N LYS A 357 1.62 -10.78 18.16
CA LYS A 357 0.93 -11.71 19.06
C LYS A 357 -0.32 -12.26 18.39
N ASN A 358 -0.46 -13.58 18.32
CA ASN A 358 -1.58 -14.25 17.67
C ASN A 358 -1.82 -13.76 16.22
N GLY A 359 -0.75 -13.46 15.47
CA GLY A 359 -0.83 -12.94 14.12
C GLY A 359 -1.35 -11.50 14.00
N VAL A 360 -1.36 -10.74 15.10
CA VAL A 360 -1.67 -9.30 15.13
C VAL A 360 -0.42 -8.53 15.51
N VAL A 361 -0.08 -7.50 14.73
CA VAL A 361 0.97 -6.54 15.09
C VAL A 361 0.42 -5.63 16.18
N VAL A 362 0.98 -5.72 17.38
CA VAL A 362 0.57 -4.88 18.51
C VAL A 362 1.19 -3.50 18.30
N THR A 363 0.38 -2.58 17.79
CA THR A 363 0.78 -1.19 17.54
C THR A 363 0.68 -0.37 18.82
N SER A 364 1.37 0.77 18.84
CA SER A 364 1.25 1.81 19.85
C SER A 364 -0.20 2.28 20.05
N ALA A 365 -1.01 2.31 18.98
CA ALA A 365 -2.44 2.59 19.08
C ALA A 365 -3.17 1.50 19.89
N ILE A 366 -2.91 0.21 19.66
CA ILE A 366 -3.48 -0.89 20.44
C ILE A 366 -3.05 -0.81 21.91
N GLU A 367 -1.76 -0.54 22.17
CA GLU A 367 -1.25 -0.35 23.54
C GLU A 367 -1.94 0.83 24.23
N HIS A 368 -2.19 1.92 23.52
CA HIS A 368 -2.95 3.06 24.03
C HIS A 368 -4.41 2.70 24.33
N ILE A 369 -5.07 1.87 23.50
CA ILE A 369 -6.43 1.40 23.78
C ILE A 369 -6.45 0.59 25.08
N LEU A 370 -5.54 -0.39 25.24
CA LEU A 370 -5.45 -1.20 26.45
C LEU A 370 -5.24 -0.32 27.69
N LYS A 371 -4.27 0.59 27.64
CA LYS A 371 -3.98 1.53 28.73
C LYS A 371 -5.18 2.43 29.05
N LYS A 372 -5.92 2.90 28.03
CA LYS A 372 -7.13 3.71 28.27
C LYS A 372 -8.23 2.87 28.89
N MET A 373 -8.46 1.66 28.39
CA MET A 373 -9.45 0.76 28.98
C MET A 373 -9.12 0.42 30.45
N GLU A 374 -7.85 0.43 30.87
CA GLU A 374 -7.47 0.28 32.28
C GLU A 374 -7.75 1.54 33.13
N LEU A 375 -7.58 2.73 32.55
CA LEU A 375 -7.69 4.02 33.26
C LEU A 375 -9.10 4.60 33.24
N THR A 376 -9.89 4.27 32.22
CA THR A 376 -11.23 4.83 31.96
C THR A 376 -12.21 3.73 31.59
N ASN A 377 -13.49 3.94 31.94
CA ASN A 377 -14.56 2.99 31.60
C ASN A 377 -14.99 3.07 30.12
N ILE A 378 -14.33 3.90 29.30
CA ILE A 378 -14.64 4.05 27.88
C ILE A 378 -13.37 4.25 27.07
N ALA A 379 -13.30 3.66 25.88
CA ALA A 379 -12.30 3.95 24.85
C ALA A 379 -12.98 4.07 23.48
N ILE A 380 -12.63 5.15 22.76
CA ILE A 380 -13.23 5.48 21.45
C ILE A 380 -12.12 5.42 20.42
N CYS A 381 -12.21 4.48 19.50
CA CYS A 381 -11.21 4.17 18.49
C CYS A 381 -11.65 4.73 17.15
N LYS A 382 -11.07 5.85 16.72
CA LYS A 382 -11.37 6.47 15.44
C LYS A 382 -10.32 6.13 14.38
N GLY A 383 -10.74 6.07 13.12
CA GLY A 383 -9.80 6.02 12.00
C GLY A 383 -10.47 5.80 10.64
N ALA A 384 -9.68 5.89 9.58
CA ALA A 384 -10.11 5.69 8.19
C ALA A 384 -10.69 4.30 7.94
N ILE A 385 -11.43 4.12 6.83
CA ILE A 385 -11.86 2.78 6.38
C ILE A 385 -10.62 1.92 6.14
N GLY A 386 -10.57 0.70 6.68
CA GLY A 386 -9.42 -0.18 6.50
C GLY A 386 -8.15 0.19 7.29
N CYS A 387 -8.24 1.03 8.32
CA CYS A 387 -7.12 1.30 9.24
C CYS A 387 -6.86 0.22 10.31
N GLY A 388 -7.63 -0.88 10.29
CA GLY A 388 -7.46 -1.99 11.24
C GLY A 388 -8.23 -1.84 12.55
N LYS A 389 -9.29 -1.01 12.61
CA LYS A 389 -10.17 -0.88 13.79
C LYS A 389 -10.68 -2.23 14.29
N THR A 390 -11.39 -2.98 13.46
CA THR A 390 -11.92 -4.31 13.79
C THR A 390 -10.82 -5.21 14.37
N THR A 391 -9.66 -5.29 13.70
CA THR A 391 -8.50 -6.07 14.18
C THR A 391 -7.99 -5.61 15.55
N ALA A 392 -7.90 -4.30 15.79
CA ALA A 392 -7.47 -3.74 17.06
C ALA A 392 -8.49 -4.05 18.18
N LEU A 393 -9.78 -3.87 17.92
CA LEU A 393 -10.82 -4.13 18.90
C LEU A 393 -10.97 -5.63 19.20
N ASP A 394 -10.88 -6.50 18.20
CA ASP A 394 -10.90 -7.96 18.38
C ASP A 394 -9.72 -8.43 19.23
N TYR A 395 -8.54 -7.84 19.01
CA TYR A 395 -7.36 -8.12 19.83
C TYR A 395 -7.59 -7.69 21.28
N VAL A 396 -8.07 -6.46 21.51
CA VAL A 396 -8.33 -5.93 22.86
C VAL A 396 -9.40 -6.72 23.59
N THR A 397 -10.53 -7.03 22.94
CA THR A 397 -11.60 -7.82 23.54
C THR A 397 -11.13 -9.24 23.88
N LYS A 398 -10.26 -9.84 23.05
CA LYS A 398 -9.63 -11.14 23.36
C LYS A 398 -8.76 -11.06 24.62
N VAL A 399 -7.92 -10.03 24.75
CA VAL A 399 -7.09 -9.83 25.97
C VAL A 399 -7.96 -9.77 27.23
N PHE A 400 -9.02 -8.97 27.21
CA PHE A 400 -9.93 -8.86 28.35
C PHE A 400 -10.75 -10.14 28.59
N LYS A 401 -11.15 -10.85 27.53
CA LYS A 401 -11.82 -12.15 27.65
C LYS A 401 -10.92 -13.18 28.34
N ASP A 402 -9.63 -13.19 28.00
CA ASP A 402 -8.62 -14.05 28.64
C ASP A 402 -8.39 -13.67 30.12
N GLU A 403 -8.64 -12.41 30.49
CA GLU A 403 -8.68 -11.93 31.89
C GLU A 403 -10.02 -12.20 32.61
N GLY A 404 -10.98 -12.86 31.96
CA GLY A 404 -12.24 -13.28 32.54
C GLY A 404 -13.39 -12.26 32.42
N TRP A 405 -13.27 -11.27 31.54
CA TRP A 405 -14.36 -10.33 31.26
C TRP A 405 -15.42 -10.94 30.33
N GLN A 406 -16.70 -10.64 30.59
CA GLN A 406 -17.77 -10.93 29.64
C GLN A 406 -17.71 -9.91 28.49
N ILE A 407 -17.82 -10.38 27.25
CA ILE A 407 -17.85 -9.52 26.06
C ILE A 407 -19.27 -9.54 25.48
N GLU A 408 -19.87 -8.36 25.33
CA GLU A 408 -21.18 -8.17 24.70
C GLU A 408 -21.01 -7.31 23.44
N CYS A 409 -21.33 -7.89 22.28
CA CYS A 409 -21.22 -7.24 20.98
C CYS A 409 -22.50 -6.49 20.62
N MET A 410 -22.35 -5.30 20.03
CA MET A 410 -23.43 -4.46 19.52
C MET A 410 -23.16 -4.11 18.06
N ASP A 411 -24.18 -4.24 17.22
CA ASP A 411 -24.00 -4.11 15.77
C ASP A 411 -23.88 -2.65 15.30
N GLU A 412 -24.68 -1.73 15.85
CA GLU A 412 -24.80 -0.36 15.28
C GLU A 412 -24.89 0.75 16.35
N PHE A 413 -25.57 0.47 17.46
CA PHE A 413 -25.79 1.41 18.56
C PHE A 413 -25.77 0.69 19.92
N ILE A 414 -25.32 1.42 20.94
CA ILE A 414 -25.48 1.03 22.35
C ILE A 414 -26.85 1.53 22.82
N ASP A 415 -27.88 0.69 22.74
CA ASP A 415 -29.24 1.04 23.12
C ASP A 415 -29.69 0.38 24.44
N GLU A 416 -30.89 0.72 24.91
CA GLU A 416 -31.41 0.21 26.19
C GLU A 416 -31.52 -1.33 26.23
N SER A 417 -31.58 -2.01 25.08
CA SER A 417 -31.64 -3.48 25.02
C SER A 417 -30.36 -4.14 25.52
N CYS A 418 -29.24 -3.41 25.52
CA CYS A 418 -27.97 -3.94 26.00
C CYS A 418 -27.84 -3.87 27.53
N ILE A 419 -28.61 -3.02 28.21
CA ILE A 419 -28.48 -2.79 29.66
C ILE A 419 -28.67 -4.10 30.42
N ASP A 420 -29.74 -4.83 30.14
CA ASP A 420 -30.03 -6.11 30.80
C ASP A 420 -28.98 -7.18 30.50
N ARG A 421 -28.32 -7.12 29.34
CA ARG A 421 -27.20 -8.03 28.99
C ARG A 421 -25.94 -7.64 29.74
N ALA A 422 -25.63 -6.35 29.77
CA ALA A 422 -24.45 -5.78 30.40
C ALA A 422 -24.39 -6.05 31.91
N LEU A 423 -25.56 -6.00 32.57
CA LEU A 423 -25.71 -6.11 34.03
C LEU A 423 -25.73 -7.55 34.57
N LYS A 424 -25.65 -8.59 33.70
CA LYS A 424 -25.64 -10.01 34.11
C LYS A 424 -24.35 -10.44 34.79
N SER A 425 -23.24 -9.77 34.50
CA SER A 425 -21.93 -10.05 35.08
C SER A 425 -21.42 -8.86 35.91
N ASN A 426 -20.46 -9.15 36.79
CA ASN A 426 -19.73 -8.16 37.56
C ASN A 426 -18.72 -7.37 36.72
N LYS A 427 -18.19 -7.99 35.66
CA LYS A 427 -17.20 -7.43 34.74
C LYS A 427 -17.65 -7.65 33.31
N THR A 428 -17.94 -6.57 32.60
CA THR A 428 -18.47 -6.64 31.22
C THR A 428 -17.81 -5.58 30.33
N ILE A 429 -17.48 -5.97 29.11
CA ILE A 429 -17.12 -5.04 28.03
C ILE A 429 -18.26 -4.99 27.03
N LEU A 430 -18.79 -3.80 26.83
CA LEU A 430 -19.66 -3.48 25.72
C LEU A 430 -18.80 -3.06 24.53
N TYR A 431 -18.83 -3.86 23.49
CA TYR A 431 -18.06 -3.67 22.27
C TYR A 431 -19.00 -3.33 21.12
N CYS A 432 -18.74 -2.23 20.43
CA CYS A 432 -19.45 -1.83 19.22
C CYS A 432 -18.43 -1.49 18.14
N ASP A 433 -18.22 -2.44 17.22
CA ASP A 433 -17.45 -2.17 16.01
C ASP A 433 -18.32 -1.45 15.00
N ASN A 434 -17.72 -0.53 14.25
CA ASN A 434 -18.42 0.26 13.25
C ASN A 434 -19.63 1.04 13.77
N TYR A 435 -19.49 1.71 14.93
CA TYR A 435 -20.51 2.56 15.53
C TYR A 435 -21.03 3.59 14.53
N CYS A 436 -22.37 3.62 14.35
CA CYS A 436 -23.07 4.42 13.35
C CYS A 436 -22.72 4.10 11.87
N GLY A 437 -21.95 3.06 11.58
CA GLY A 437 -21.42 2.80 10.24
C GLY A 437 -22.44 2.31 9.22
N SER A 438 -23.43 1.52 9.66
CA SER A 438 -24.57 1.06 8.84
C SER A 438 -25.36 2.23 8.20
N PHE A 439 -25.39 3.36 8.90
CA PHE A 439 -26.09 4.57 8.50
C PHE A 439 -25.25 5.50 7.63
N GLY A 440 -23.94 5.24 7.48
CA GLY A 440 -22.96 6.07 6.76
C GLY A 440 -22.99 7.56 7.13
N CYS A 441 -22.49 8.43 6.23
CA CYS A 441 -22.62 9.88 6.39
C CYS A 441 -24.04 10.38 6.07
N GLN A 442 -24.36 11.57 6.60
CA GLN A 442 -25.41 12.54 6.22
C GLN A 442 -26.70 12.54 7.06
N MET A 443 -26.67 13.27 8.17
CA MET A 443 -27.74 13.70 9.06
C MET A 443 -28.41 12.56 9.85
N PHE A 444 -27.69 12.11 10.88
CA PHE A 444 -28.29 11.36 11.99
C PHE A 444 -29.37 12.19 12.70
N SER A 445 -30.42 11.53 13.19
CA SER A 445 -31.39 12.19 14.08
C SER A 445 -30.71 12.62 15.38
N GLN A 446 -30.86 13.89 15.74
CA GLN A 446 -30.34 14.42 17.01
C GLN A 446 -30.94 13.70 18.22
N GLU A 447 -32.22 13.32 18.16
CA GLU A 447 -32.91 12.64 19.25
C GLU A 447 -32.35 11.24 19.52
N VAL A 448 -31.97 10.52 18.46
CA VAL A 448 -31.40 9.17 18.56
C VAL A 448 -30.01 9.21 19.18
N LEU A 449 -29.16 10.13 18.73
CA LEU A 449 -27.82 10.31 19.31
C LEU A 449 -27.90 10.77 20.77
N ALA A 450 -28.82 11.66 21.12
CA ALA A 450 -29.06 12.07 22.50
C ALA A 450 -29.65 10.96 23.40
N ARG A 451 -30.38 10.00 22.83
CA ARG A 451 -30.85 8.81 23.57
C ARG A 451 -29.70 7.82 23.78
N ASN A 452 -28.89 7.60 22.76
CA ASN A 452 -27.70 6.76 22.84
C ASN A 452 -26.73 7.27 23.91
N GLU A 453 -26.47 8.57 23.91
CA GLU A 453 -25.66 9.25 24.92
C GLU A 453 -26.11 8.97 26.35
N ARG A 454 -27.40 9.19 26.63
CA ARG A 454 -27.98 8.92 27.96
C ARG A 454 -27.85 7.44 28.35
N THR A 455 -27.92 6.54 27.38
CA THR A 455 -27.76 5.11 27.60
C THR A 455 -26.32 4.78 28.01
N ILE A 456 -25.33 5.30 27.27
CA ILE A 456 -23.90 5.15 27.61
C ILE A 456 -23.62 5.74 29.01
N GLU A 457 -24.09 6.96 29.29
CA GLU A 457 -23.89 7.59 30.60
C GLU A 457 -24.50 6.76 31.75
N ALA A 458 -25.71 6.22 31.55
CA ALA A 458 -26.36 5.36 32.53
C ALA A 458 -25.57 4.07 32.80
N ILE A 459 -25.01 3.46 31.75
CA ILE A 459 -24.17 2.25 31.86
C ILE A 459 -22.89 2.56 32.62
N LEU A 460 -22.20 3.65 32.27
CA LEU A 460 -20.94 4.06 32.90
C LEU A 460 -21.11 4.50 34.36
N SER A 461 -22.32 4.92 34.74
CA SER A 461 -22.67 5.31 36.12
C SER A 461 -23.13 4.14 36.99
N SER A 462 -23.18 2.92 36.46
CA SER A 462 -23.60 1.75 37.22
C SER A 462 -22.56 1.32 38.27
N GLU A 463 -23.00 0.64 39.33
CA GLU A 463 -22.11 0.08 40.37
C GLU A 463 -21.30 -1.15 39.88
N ARG A 464 -21.58 -1.65 38.68
CA ARG A 464 -20.90 -2.80 38.06
C ARG A 464 -19.64 -2.32 37.33
N GLU A 465 -18.66 -3.19 37.18
CA GLU A 465 -17.44 -2.87 36.43
C GLU A 465 -17.71 -3.04 34.92
N ILE A 466 -18.29 -2.02 34.30
CA ILE A 466 -18.62 -2.02 32.86
C ILE A 466 -17.67 -1.09 32.12
N ARG A 467 -17.10 -1.60 31.02
CA ARG A 467 -16.28 -0.80 30.08
C ARG A 467 -16.91 -0.77 28.70
N VAL A 468 -16.73 0.33 27.99
CA VAL A 468 -17.30 0.56 26.66
C VAL A 468 -16.18 0.76 25.65
N LEU A 469 -16.16 -0.04 24.59
CA LEU A 469 -15.18 0.01 23.51
C LEU A 469 -15.90 0.28 22.19
N ILE A 470 -15.61 1.42 21.57
CA ILE A 470 -16.29 1.90 20.36
C ILE A 470 -15.30 2.02 19.22
N GLY A 471 -15.61 1.44 18.06
CA GLY A 471 -14.90 1.67 16.80
C GLY A 471 -15.72 2.59 15.90
N ILE A 472 -15.15 3.67 15.38
CA ILE A 472 -15.87 4.65 14.55
C ILE A 472 -15.03 5.15 13.37
N HIS A 473 -15.65 5.36 12.21
CA HIS A 473 -14.95 5.97 11.07
C HIS A 473 -14.78 7.48 11.25
N ASN A 474 -13.65 8.04 10.78
CA ASN A 474 -13.37 9.48 10.88
C ASN A 474 -14.51 10.34 10.36
N HIS A 475 -15.03 10.03 9.17
CA HIS A 475 -16.10 10.83 8.56
C HIS A 475 -17.40 10.81 9.38
N VAL A 476 -17.72 9.69 10.05
CA VAL A 476 -18.88 9.58 10.94
C VAL A 476 -18.64 10.36 12.22
N TYR A 477 -17.44 10.22 12.81
CA TYR A 477 -17.05 10.97 14.00
C TYR A 477 -17.09 12.47 13.78
N ASP A 478 -16.49 12.95 12.69
CA ASP A 478 -16.43 14.38 12.33
C ASP A 478 -17.83 14.95 12.11
N GLU A 479 -18.73 14.16 11.51
CA GLU A 479 -20.12 14.55 11.32
C GLU A 479 -20.90 14.65 12.64
N ILE A 480 -20.80 13.63 13.50
CA ILE A 480 -21.44 13.63 14.83
C ILE A 480 -20.93 14.82 15.65
N ASN A 481 -19.62 15.06 15.62
CA ASN A 481 -18.98 16.16 16.35
C ASN A 481 -19.43 17.54 15.81
N SER A 482 -19.48 17.72 14.49
CA SER A 482 -19.85 19.00 13.86
C SER A 482 -21.34 19.33 13.91
N THR A 483 -22.22 18.32 13.92
CA THR A 483 -23.67 18.53 13.82
C THR A 483 -24.34 18.75 15.18
N ILE A 484 -23.78 18.18 16.27
CA ILE A 484 -24.53 18.01 17.52
C ILE A 484 -23.85 18.61 18.74
N SER A 485 -22.55 18.98 18.69
CA SER A 485 -21.81 19.31 19.93
C SER A 485 -22.01 18.22 20.99
N HIS A 486 -21.95 16.95 20.55
CA HIS A 486 -22.31 15.77 21.33
C HIS A 486 -21.46 15.69 22.61
N ARG A 487 -22.09 15.68 23.78
CA ARG A 487 -21.39 15.84 25.07
C ARG A 487 -20.53 14.63 25.43
N CYS A 488 -20.92 13.41 25.10
CA CYS A 488 -20.19 12.16 25.35
C CYS A 488 -18.82 12.17 24.66
N PHE A 489 -18.76 12.54 23.37
CA PHE A 489 -17.48 12.64 22.65
C PHE A 489 -16.64 13.84 23.13
N LEU A 490 -17.28 14.93 23.58
CA LEU A 490 -16.58 16.10 24.14
C LEU A 490 -16.05 15.86 25.57
N GLN A 491 -16.80 15.14 26.42
CA GLN A 491 -16.45 14.80 27.80
C GLN A 491 -15.41 13.69 27.88
N HIS A 492 -15.43 12.76 26.93
CA HIS A 492 -14.50 11.64 26.84
C HIS A 492 -13.42 11.85 25.76
N THR A 493 -13.04 13.10 25.46
CA THR A 493 -11.90 13.41 24.57
C THR A 493 -10.61 12.73 25.01
N ASN A 494 -10.38 12.63 26.32
CA ASN A 494 -9.27 11.88 26.91
C ASN A 494 -9.35 10.37 26.68
N SER A 495 -10.45 9.85 26.15
CA SER A 495 -10.70 8.44 25.84
C SER A 495 -10.52 8.11 24.35
N LEU A 496 -10.27 9.11 23.50
CA LEU A 496 -10.12 8.95 22.05
C LEU A 496 -8.75 8.39 21.66
N VAL A 497 -8.71 7.39 20.79
CA VAL A 497 -7.49 6.84 20.19
C VAL A 497 -7.61 6.92 18.68
N ASP A 498 -6.60 7.48 18.03
CA ASP A 498 -6.50 7.58 16.58
C ASP A 498 -5.68 6.40 16.03
N LEU A 499 -6.29 5.61 15.15
CA LEU A 499 -5.67 4.42 14.56
C LEU A 499 -4.98 4.69 13.21
N ASP A 500 -5.09 5.90 12.64
CA ASP A 500 -4.46 6.20 11.35
C ASP A 500 -2.96 6.52 11.48
N SER A 501 -2.51 6.77 12.70
CA SER A 501 -1.12 7.09 13.03
C SER A 501 -0.30 5.83 13.23
N LEU A 502 0.30 5.33 12.14
CA LEU A 502 1.26 4.23 12.16
C LEU A 502 2.68 4.75 11.92
N SER A 503 3.63 4.30 12.72
CA SER A 503 5.06 4.45 12.47
C SER A 503 5.52 3.58 11.30
N GLU A 504 6.66 3.93 10.69
CA GLU A 504 7.24 3.15 9.58
C GLU A 504 7.45 1.69 9.98
N SER A 505 7.95 1.41 11.18
CA SER A 505 8.13 0.05 11.67
C SER A 505 6.81 -0.72 11.78
N GLU A 506 5.76 -0.10 12.33
CA GLU A 506 4.43 -0.76 12.45
C GLU A 506 3.85 -1.09 11.08
N LEU A 507 3.98 -0.17 10.12
CA LEU A 507 3.58 -0.40 8.72
C LEU A 507 4.30 -1.61 8.13
N LEU A 508 5.63 -1.66 8.25
CA LEU A 508 6.42 -2.75 7.69
C LEU A 508 6.09 -4.09 8.34
N TRP A 509 5.87 -4.11 9.65
CA TRP A 509 5.45 -5.32 10.35
C TRP A 509 4.05 -5.78 9.95
N ILE A 510 3.12 -4.85 9.70
CA ILE A 510 1.79 -5.18 9.18
C ILE A 510 1.90 -5.82 7.80
N TYR A 511 2.68 -5.20 6.90
CA TYR A 511 2.93 -5.74 5.56
C TYR A 511 3.58 -7.13 5.61
N LYS A 512 4.64 -7.30 6.41
CA LYS A 512 5.30 -8.60 6.62
C LYS A 512 4.33 -9.67 7.13
N THR A 513 3.50 -9.33 8.11
CA THR A 513 2.51 -10.27 8.67
C THR A 513 1.47 -10.68 7.61
N GLN A 514 1.15 -9.79 6.66
CA GLN A 514 0.28 -10.11 5.53
C GLN A 514 0.98 -11.02 4.51
N GLU A 515 2.27 -10.80 4.24
CA GLU A 515 3.08 -11.69 3.40
C GLU A 515 3.16 -13.11 3.96
N GLU A 516 3.37 -13.25 5.28
CA GLU A 516 3.44 -14.55 5.97
C GLU A 516 2.11 -15.31 5.97
N LYS A 517 0.98 -14.59 5.99
CA LYS A 517 -0.37 -15.17 5.89
C LYS A 517 -0.80 -15.46 4.45
N GLY A 518 -0.13 -14.87 3.47
CA GLY A 518 -0.43 -15.05 2.06
C GLY A 518 -0.20 -16.48 1.60
N THR A 519 -1.15 -17.03 0.83
CA THR A 519 -1.00 -18.36 0.22
C THR A 519 -0.18 -18.33 -1.08
N THR A 520 0.03 -17.13 -1.64
CA THR A 520 0.66 -16.93 -2.95
C THR A 520 2.09 -16.46 -2.75
N LYS A 521 3.08 -17.28 -3.16
CA LYS A 521 4.48 -16.86 -3.18
C LYS A 521 4.64 -15.76 -4.23
N GLN A 522 4.74 -14.52 -3.78
CA GLN A 522 5.10 -13.38 -4.63
C GLN A 522 6.57 -13.02 -4.39
N GLU A 523 7.19 -12.35 -5.37
CA GLU A 523 8.52 -11.76 -5.17
C GLU A 523 8.45 -10.70 -4.08
N THR A 524 9.29 -10.85 -3.06
CA THR A 524 9.41 -9.89 -1.97
C THR A 524 9.75 -8.51 -2.53
N LYS A 525 8.87 -7.54 -2.28
CA LYS A 525 9.12 -6.15 -2.68
C LYS A 525 10.06 -5.47 -1.69
N SER A 526 10.78 -4.45 -2.16
CA SER A 526 11.63 -3.64 -1.28
C SER A 526 10.77 -2.88 -0.27
N TYR A 527 11.11 -3.00 1.00
CA TYR A 527 10.46 -2.25 2.08
C TYR A 527 10.77 -0.76 1.99
N GLU A 528 11.92 -0.39 1.42
CA GLU A 528 12.27 1.01 1.16
C GLU A 528 11.32 1.62 0.12
N ASP A 529 11.01 0.87 -0.94
CA ASP A 529 10.04 1.30 -1.96
C ASP A 529 8.64 1.41 -1.36
N LEU A 530 8.23 0.44 -0.53
CA LEU A 530 6.96 0.50 0.19
C LEU A 530 6.85 1.76 1.06
N LEU A 531 7.88 2.07 1.83
CA LEU A 531 7.94 3.32 2.61
C LEU A 531 7.90 4.55 1.70
N ALA A 532 8.63 4.53 0.58
CA ALA A 532 8.68 5.65 -0.35
C ALA A 532 7.31 5.94 -1.00
N ILE A 533 6.56 4.91 -1.41
CA ILE A 533 5.24 5.09 -2.04
C ILE A 533 4.15 5.44 -1.01
N THR A 534 4.29 5.05 0.25
CA THR A 534 3.30 5.32 1.32
C THR A 534 3.49 6.66 2.05
N LYS A 535 4.57 7.40 1.74
CA LYS A 535 4.89 8.73 2.34
C LYS A 535 3.83 9.79 2.07
N ARG A 536 3.30 9.86 0.85
CA ARG A 536 2.20 10.75 0.47
C ARG A 536 1.05 9.84 0.06
N ARG A 537 0.09 9.67 0.96
CA ARG A 537 -1.06 8.78 0.76
C ARG A 537 -2.34 9.48 1.14
N SER A 538 -3.46 8.95 0.66
CA SER A 538 -4.79 9.36 1.07
C SER A 538 -5.02 9.07 2.55
N GLY A 539 -5.63 10.01 3.26
CA GLY A 539 -6.18 9.78 4.60
C GLY A 539 -7.57 9.11 4.59
N LEU A 540 -8.15 8.86 3.41
CA LEU A 540 -9.49 8.27 3.29
C LEU A 540 -9.52 6.77 3.54
N VAL A 541 -8.42 6.07 3.24
CA VAL A 541 -8.28 4.61 3.37
C VAL A 541 -7.02 4.30 4.16
N GLY A 542 -7.14 3.47 5.18
CA GLY A 542 -6.05 3.11 6.08
C GLY A 542 -4.97 2.25 5.41
N ILE A 543 -3.74 2.38 5.92
CA ILE A 543 -2.58 1.64 5.42
C ILE A 543 -2.76 0.12 5.46
N PRO A 544 -3.30 -0.50 6.53
CA PRO A 544 -3.45 -1.95 6.59
C PRO A 544 -4.22 -2.52 5.40
N PHE A 545 -5.28 -1.84 4.97
CA PHE A 545 -5.99 -2.21 3.74
C PHE A 545 -5.14 -1.96 2.48
N GLN A 546 -4.49 -0.79 2.36
CA GLN A 546 -3.65 -0.51 1.19
C GLN A 546 -2.54 -1.56 1.00
N THR A 547 -1.82 -1.89 2.08
CA THR A 547 -0.77 -2.91 2.12
C THR A 547 -1.31 -4.31 1.81
N MET A 548 -2.50 -4.66 2.29
CA MET A 548 -3.17 -5.90 1.93
C MET A 548 -3.43 -5.99 0.42
N MET A 549 -3.89 -4.90 -0.21
CA MET A 549 -4.13 -4.87 -1.66
C MET A 549 -2.83 -4.89 -2.46
N MET A 550 -1.81 -4.14 -2.02
CA MET A 550 -0.46 -4.14 -2.60
C MET A 550 0.14 -5.54 -2.62
N HIS A 551 0.00 -6.28 -1.51
CA HIS A 551 0.43 -7.67 -1.46
C HIS A 551 -0.48 -8.58 -2.30
N ALA A 552 -1.80 -8.34 -2.32
CA ALA A 552 -2.70 -9.23 -3.04
C ALA A 552 -2.54 -9.17 -4.57
N LEU A 553 -2.26 -7.99 -5.13
CA LEU A 553 -2.06 -7.74 -6.56
C LEU A 553 -1.04 -6.60 -6.78
N PRO A 554 0.27 -6.88 -6.63
CA PRO A 554 1.32 -5.86 -6.65
C PRO A 554 1.42 -5.13 -7.99
N ASP A 555 1.20 -5.81 -9.11
CA ASP A 555 1.29 -5.21 -10.45
C ASP A 555 0.27 -4.09 -10.68
N ILE A 556 -0.79 -4.06 -9.86
CA ILE A 556 -1.88 -3.08 -9.95
C ILE A 556 -1.79 -2.07 -8.80
N PHE A 557 -1.58 -2.55 -7.58
CA PHE A 557 -1.75 -1.74 -6.39
C PHE A 557 -0.43 -1.29 -5.74
N PHE A 558 0.72 -1.86 -6.10
CA PHE A 558 2.04 -1.40 -5.61
C PHE A 558 2.48 -0.14 -6.36
N SER A 559 1.78 0.97 -6.18
CA SER A 559 2.06 2.24 -6.85
C SER A 559 1.70 3.47 -6.02
N LYS A 560 2.37 4.60 -6.30
CA LYS A 560 2.01 5.90 -5.71
C LYS A 560 0.58 6.32 -6.06
N ALA A 561 0.11 6.00 -7.26
CA ALA A 561 -1.25 6.32 -7.70
C ALA A 561 -2.29 5.64 -6.82
N PHE A 562 -2.09 4.35 -6.49
CA PHE A 562 -2.96 3.63 -5.57
C PHE A 562 -2.89 4.19 -4.14
N CYS A 563 -1.71 4.55 -3.62
CA CYS A 563 -1.62 5.20 -2.31
C CYS A 563 -2.39 6.53 -2.23
N ASN A 564 -2.36 7.30 -3.32
CA ASN A 564 -2.99 8.62 -3.41
C ASN A 564 -4.51 8.55 -3.58
N ASP A 565 -5.00 7.59 -4.37
CA ASP A 565 -6.43 7.38 -4.57
C ASP A 565 -6.81 5.89 -4.62
N PRO A 566 -6.79 5.20 -3.47
CA PRO A 566 -6.96 3.75 -3.43
C PRO A 566 -8.36 3.33 -3.89
N PHE A 567 -9.38 4.12 -3.55
CA PHE A 567 -10.76 3.77 -3.89
C PHE A 567 -11.03 3.92 -5.40
N GLN A 568 -10.55 5.00 -6.02
CA GLN A 568 -10.71 5.17 -7.46
C GLN A 568 -9.98 4.06 -8.24
N ILE A 569 -8.74 3.74 -7.86
CA ILE A 569 -7.94 2.73 -8.56
C ILE A 569 -8.57 1.33 -8.45
N ILE A 570 -9.14 0.95 -7.29
CA ILE A 570 -9.87 -0.32 -7.15
C ILE A 570 -11.13 -0.32 -8.03
N THR A 571 -11.88 0.78 -8.03
CA THR A 571 -13.11 0.90 -8.81
C THR A 571 -12.83 0.81 -10.32
N GLU A 572 -11.75 1.43 -10.80
CA GLU A 572 -11.31 1.32 -12.20
C GLU A 572 -10.83 -0.09 -12.55
N HIS A 573 -10.12 -0.76 -11.63
CA HIS A 573 -9.75 -2.15 -11.79
C HIS A 573 -10.99 -3.05 -11.99
N PHE A 574 -12.03 -2.87 -11.16
CA PHE A 574 -13.28 -3.61 -11.30
C PHE A 574 -14.07 -3.24 -12.56
N LYS A 575 -14.03 -1.98 -13.01
CA LYS A 575 -14.60 -1.60 -14.31
C LYS A 575 -13.90 -2.33 -15.46
N MET A 576 -12.57 -2.40 -15.42
CA MET A 576 -11.81 -3.15 -16.41
C MET A 576 -12.19 -4.64 -16.38
N LEU A 577 -12.31 -5.23 -15.18
CA LEU A 577 -12.77 -6.60 -15.01
C LEU A 577 -14.16 -6.83 -15.63
N SER A 578 -15.12 -5.91 -15.40
CA SER A 578 -16.47 -6.00 -15.96
C SER A 578 -16.49 -5.99 -17.51
N ARG A 579 -15.50 -5.35 -18.14
CA ARG A 579 -15.38 -5.23 -19.60
C ARG A 579 -14.65 -6.42 -20.21
N GLN A 580 -13.60 -6.90 -19.55
CA GLN A 580 -12.74 -7.97 -20.07
C GLN A 580 -13.31 -9.36 -19.77
N ASP A 581 -13.88 -9.56 -18.59
CA ASP A 581 -14.41 -10.84 -18.12
C ASP A 581 -15.70 -10.60 -17.33
N LYS A 582 -16.76 -10.28 -18.08
CA LYS A 582 -18.08 -10.01 -17.51
C LYS A 582 -18.57 -11.15 -16.60
N ARG A 583 -18.34 -12.40 -16.98
CA ARG A 583 -18.76 -13.56 -16.19
C ARG A 583 -18.10 -13.56 -14.80
N LYS A 584 -16.79 -13.30 -14.75
CA LYS A 584 -16.06 -13.20 -13.48
C LYS A 584 -16.56 -12.03 -12.63
N PHE A 585 -16.86 -10.89 -13.26
CA PHE A 585 -17.47 -9.77 -12.56
C PHE A 585 -18.87 -10.11 -12.01
N ASP A 586 -19.71 -10.81 -12.79
CA ASP A 586 -21.04 -11.25 -12.34
C ASP A 586 -20.94 -12.25 -11.16
N SER A 587 -19.98 -13.18 -11.19
CA SER A 587 -19.65 -14.07 -10.06
C SER A 587 -19.23 -13.27 -8.82
N PHE A 588 -18.42 -12.23 -9.00
CA PHE A 588 -17.94 -11.39 -7.91
C PHE A 588 -19.07 -10.54 -7.29
N LEU A 589 -19.92 -9.97 -8.15
CA LEU A 589 -21.12 -9.22 -7.75
C LEU A 589 -22.11 -10.12 -6.99
N TYR A 590 -22.24 -11.39 -7.39
CA TYR A 590 -23.06 -12.36 -6.67
C TYR A 590 -22.55 -12.59 -5.25
N ILE A 591 -21.24 -12.79 -5.06
CA ILE A 591 -20.64 -12.97 -3.72
C ILE A 591 -20.90 -11.72 -2.86
N MET A 592 -20.75 -10.52 -3.43
CA MET A 592 -21.07 -9.27 -2.74
C MET A 592 -22.56 -9.20 -2.31
N CYS A 593 -23.50 -9.55 -3.20
CA CYS A 593 -24.94 -9.51 -2.93
C CYS A 593 -25.38 -10.59 -1.94
N ALA A 594 -24.79 -11.78 -1.99
CA ALA A 594 -25.11 -12.91 -1.13
C ALA A 594 -24.54 -12.76 0.30
N MET A 595 -23.58 -11.85 0.50
CA MET A 595 -22.74 -11.68 1.70
C MET A 595 -21.85 -12.89 2.00
N ILE A 596 -22.45 -14.07 2.13
CA ILE A 596 -21.79 -15.34 2.41
C ILE A 596 -22.26 -16.37 1.37
N PHE A 597 -21.32 -16.92 0.62
CA PHE A 597 -21.57 -17.98 -0.34
C PHE A 597 -20.99 -19.31 0.15
N ASN A 598 -21.85 -20.29 0.41
CA ASN A 598 -21.43 -21.64 0.75
C ASN A 598 -21.03 -22.41 -0.53
N GLN A 599 -19.76 -22.79 -0.64
CA GLN A 599 -19.23 -23.53 -1.79
C GLN A 599 -19.85 -24.91 -1.94
N ASN A 600 -20.43 -25.51 -0.89
CA ASN A 600 -21.11 -26.80 -0.94
C ASN A 600 -22.60 -26.69 -1.27
N ALA A 601 -23.14 -25.49 -1.50
CA ALA A 601 -24.55 -25.33 -1.88
C ALA A 601 -24.87 -26.04 -3.21
N ASP A 602 -26.05 -26.63 -3.35
CA ASP A 602 -26.44 -27.29 -4.61
C ASP A 602 -26.80 -26.28 -5.71
N LYS A 603 -27.25 -25.09 -5.31
CA LYS A 603 -27.69 -24.01 -6.21
C LYS A 603 -27.39 -22.63 -5.65
N LEU A 604 -27.36 -21.63 -6.53
CA LEU A 604 -27.30 -20.22 -6.14
C LEU A 604 -28.64 -19.75 -5.57
N ASP A 605 -28.63 -18.66 -4.80
CA ASP A 605 -29.85 -17.90 -4.49
C ASP A 605 -30.41 -17.38 -5.83
N GLU A 606 -31.49 -18.01 -6.29
CA GLU A 606 -32.13 -17.72 -7.56
C GLU A 606 -32.58 -16.26 -7.66
N ARG A 607 -32.96 -15.62 -6.54
CA ARG A 607 -33.36 -14.21 -6.52
C ARG A 607 -32.17 -13.31 -6.84
N VAL A 608 -30.99 -13.61 -6.30
CA VAL A 608 -29.75 -12.85 -6.54
C VAL A 608 -29.18 -13.15 -7.92
N ALA A 609 -29.10 -14.43 -8.28
CA ALA A 609 -28.55 -14.85 -9.57
C ALA A 609 -29.36 -14.27 -10.74
N SER A 610 -30.70 -14.41 -10.71
CA SER A 610 -31.57 -13.87 -11.77
C SER A 610 -31.55 -12.34 -11.86
N ALA A 611 -31.30 -11.64 -10.75
CA ALA A 611 -31.17 -10.19 -10.75
C ALA A 611 -29.87 -9.70 -11.42
N ILE A 612 -28.80 -10.51 -11.38
CA ILE A 612 -27.49 -10.20 -11.96
C ILE A 612 -27.43 -10.63 -13.42
N SER A 613 -27.63 -11.92 -13.69
CA SER A 613 -27.54 -12.50 -15.02
C SER A 613 -28.24 -13.85 -15.06
N ASN A 614 -29.09 -14.07 -16.07
CA ASN A 614 -29.75 -15.35 -16.30
C ASN A 614 -28.76 -16.48 -16.61
N ASP A 615 -27.55 -16.15 -17.04
CA ASP A 615 -26.50 -17.12 -17.40
C ASP A 615 -25.58 -17.45 -16.21
N LEU A 616 -25.80 -16.83 -15.04
CA LEU A 616 -24.97 -17.08 -13.86
C LEU A 616 -25.26 -18.47 -13.28
N ASN A 617 -24.20 -19.27 -13.13
CA ASN A 617 -24.29 -20.65 -12.66
C ASN A 617 -23.29 -20.88 -11.51
N ILE A 618 -23.69 -21.69 -10.53
CA ILE A 618 -22.85 -22.07 -9.38
C ILE A 618 -21.49 -22.65 -9.78
N HIS A 619 -21.40 -23.39 -10.89
CA HIS A 619 -20.14 -23.92 -11.37
C HIS A 619 -19.14 -22.79 -11.72
N TRP A 620 -19.62 -21.70 -12.33
CA TRP A 620 -18.79 -20.55 -12.66
C TRP A 620 -18.41 -19.74 -11.44
N VAL A 621 -19.35 -19.53 -10.51
CA VAL A 621 -19.05 -18.86 -9.24
C VAL A 621 -17.95 -19.61 -8.50
N ARG A 622 -18.04 -20.95 -8.40
CA ARG A 622 -17.01 -21.82 -7.80
C ARG A 622 -15.65 -21.69 -8.51
N TYR A 623 -15.66 -21.71 -9.84
CA TYR A 623 -14.45 -21.60 -10.64
C TYR A 623 -13.75 -20.24 -10.46
N ASP A 624 -14.53 -19.16 -10.41
CA ASP A 624 -14.00 -17.80 -10.33
C ASP A 624 -13.47 -17.44 -8.93
N ILE A 625 -13.90 -18.11 -7.85
CA ILE A 625 -13.39 -17.89 -6.48
C ILE A 625 -11.86 -17.97 -6.40
N GLN A 626 -11.25 -18.95 -7.08
CA GLN A 626 -9.79 -19.10 -7.09
C GLN A 626 -9.09 -17.89 -7.73
N GLN A 627 -9.70 -17.32 -8.77
CA GLN A 627 -9.17 -16.15 -9.46
C GLN A 627 -9.48 -14.85 -8.70
N LEU A 628 -10.51 -14.86 -7.85
CA LEU A 628 -10.91 -13.75 -6.99
C LEU A 628 -10.27 -13.85 -5.60
N ALA A 629 -9.35 -14.79 -5.35
CA ALA A 629 -8.73 -15.04 -4.05
C ALA A 629 -8.05 -13.80 -3.46
N SER A 630 -7.62 -12.84 -4.27
CA SER A 630 -7.10 -11.55 -3.82
C SER A 630 -8.14 -10.71 -3.07
N PHE A 631 -9.44 -10.88 -3.36
CA PHE A 631 -10.55 -10.06 -2.87
C PHE A 631 -11.54 -10.80 -1.97
N VAL A 632 -11.54 -12.13 -2.00
CA VAL A 632 -12.43 -12.97 -1.19
C VAL A 632 -11.66 -13.74 -0.13
N LYS A 633 -12.29 -14.00 1.01
CA LYS A 633 -11.79 -14.92 2.03
C LYS A 633 -12.64 -16.17 2.04
N VAL A 634 -12.00 -17.30 2.30
CA VAL A 634 -12.61 -18.63 2.32
C VAL A 634 -12.33 -19.24 3.68
N GLU A 635 -13.39 -19.43 4.47
CA GLU A 635 -13.35 -20.03 5.81
C GLU A 635 -14.46 -21.10 5.88
N ASP A 636 -14.13 -22.34 6.24
CA ASP A 636 -15.08 -23.46 6.36
C ASP A 636 -16.07 -23.60 5.19
N ASP A 637 -15.53 -23.60 3.96
CA ASP A 637 -16.27 -23.61 2.68
C ASP A 637 -17.19 -22.41 2.43
N CYS A 638 -17.23 -21.43 3.33
CA CYS A 638 -17.93 -20.16 3.16
C CYS A 638 -17.02 -19.12 2.52
N VAL A 639 -17.53 -18.43 1.51
CA VAL A 639 -16.82 -17.37 0.79
C VAL A 639 -17.51 -16.04 1.04
N GLU A 640 -16.74 -15.06 1.46
CA GLU A 640 -17.19 -13.68 1.61
C GLU A 640 -16.10 -12.70 1.17
N LEU A 641 -16.45 -11.43 1.04
CA LEU A 641 -15.48 -10.40 0.67
C LEU A 641 -14.49 -10.17 1.82
N LYS A 642 -13.21 -9.99 1.51
CA LYS A 642 -12.15 -9.76 2.50
C LYS A 642 -12.34 -8.48 3.31
N HIS A 643 -13.01 -7.47 2.72
CA HIS A 643 -13.09 -6.15 3.31
C HIS A 643 -14.29 -5.36 2.78
N GLU A 644 -14.89 -4.51 3.62
CA GLU A 644 -16.02 -3.65 3.25
C GLU A 644 -15.72 -2.76 2.04
N LEU A 645 -14.53 -2.17 1.98
CA LEU A 645 -14.14 -1.28 0.88
C LEU A 645 -14.16 -1.95 -0.50
N ILE A 646 -13.90 -3.27 -0.54
CA ILE A 646 -14.04 -4.05 -1.77
C ILE A 646 -15.52 -4.12 -2.16
N ALA A 647 -16.41 -4.40 -1.21
CA ALA A 647 -17.86 -4.42 -1.45
C ALA A 647 -18.36 -3.07 -1.97
N ILE A 648 -17.92 -1.97 -1.33
CA ILE A 648 -18.24 -0.59 -1.75
C ILE A 648 -17.78 -0.36 -3.20
N ALA A 649 -16.54 -0.71 -3.53
CA ALA A 649 -16.02 -0.51 -4.88
C ALA A 649 -16.74 -1.37 -5.93
N VAL A 650 -17.04 -2.64 -5.64
CA VAL A 650 -17.84 -3.51 -6.53
C VAL A 650 -19.21 -2.92 -6.78
N PHE A 651 -19.87 -2.41 -5.73
CA PHE A 651 -21.17 -1.79 -5.81
C PHE A 651 -21.16 -0.49 -6.64
N HIS A 652 -20.14 0.35 -6.46
CA HIS A 652 -19.93 1.54 -7.29
C HIS A 652 -19.72 1.17 -8.76
N THR A 653 -18.84 0.22 -9.05
CA THR A 653 -18.62 -0.28 -10.42
C THR A 653 -19.91 -0.81 -11.03
N PHE A 654 -20.69 -1.58 -10.27
CA PHE A 654 -21.97 -2.11 -10.70
C PHE A 654 -22.93 -1.00 -11.16
N LEU A 655 -23.10 0.06 -10.36
CA LEU A 655 -24.02 1.14 -10.69
C LEU A 655 -23.59 1.96 -11.91
N GLU A 656 -22.29 2.04 -12.16
CA GLU A 656 -21.78 2.73 -13.35
C GLU A 656 -21.89 1.90 -14.62
N VAL A 657 -21.76 0.58 -14.52
CA VAL A 657 -21.69 -0.32 -15.70
C VAL A 657 -23.08 -0.85 -16.10
N PHE A 658 -24.00 -1.02 -15.15
CA PHE A 658 -25.29 -1.67 -15.42
C PHE A 658 -26.38 -0.68 -15.83
N ARG A 659 -27.07 -0.98 -16.94
CA ARG A 659 -28.17 -0.16 -17.47
C ARG A 659 -29.43 -0.18 -16.61
N ASN A 660 -29.67 -1.27 -15.88
CA ASN A 660 -30.82 -1.44 -15.01
C ASN A 660 -30.37 -2.01 -13.66
N PRO A 661 -29.90 -1.15 -12.73
CA PRO A 661 -29.43 -1.63 -11.45
C PRO A 661 -30.55 -2.03 -10.48
N TRP A 662 -31.82 -1.78 -10.83
CA TRP A 662 -32.94 -1.85 -9.91
C TRP A 662 -33.29 -3.28 -9.48
N SER A 663 -33.08 -4.28 -10.35
CA SER A 663 -33.29 -5.69 -10.02
C SER A 663 -32.43 -6.15 -8.85
N ILE A 664 -31.20 -5.64 -8.75
CA ILE A 664 -30.24 -6.02 -7.73
C ILE A 664 -30.59 -5.41 -6.38
N PHE A 665 -31.19 -4.21 -6.30
CA PHE A 665 -31.67 -3.68 -5.01
C PHE A 665 -32.80 -4.51 -4.39
N ASN A 666 -33.65 -5.12 -5.22
CA ASN A 666 -34.67 -6.05 -4.74
C ASN A 666 -34.06 -7.35 -4.20
N ALA A 667 -32.93 -7.78 -4.77
CA ALA A 667 -32.30 -9.05 -4.46
C ALA A 667 -31.23 -8.97 -3.37
N CYS A 668 -30.47 -7.87 -3.30
CA CYS A 668 -29.39 -7.64 -2.36
C CYS A 668 -29.91 -7.42 -0.95
N ASP A 669 -29.07 -7.69 0.05
CA ASP A 669 -29.35 -7.34 1.44
C ASP A 669 -29.60 -5.82 1.55
N ILE A 670 -30.73 -5.48 2.18
CA ILE A 670 -31.17 -4.10 2.31
C ILE A 670 -30.18 -3.27 3.15
N ARG A 671 -29.47 -3.87 4.11
CA ARG A 671 -28.44 -3.19 4.93
C ARG A 671 -27.33 -2.60 4.08
N LYS A 672 -26.80 -3.35 3.10
CA LYS A 672 -25.77 -2.85 2.18
C LYS A 672 -26.29 -1.75 1.26
N THR A 673 -27.54 -1.86 0.84
CA THR A 673 -28.18 -0.82 0.05
C THR A 673 -28.31 0.48 0.86
N LEU A 674 -28.70 0.37 2.12
CA LEU A 674 -28.85 1.49 3.06
C LEU A 674 -27.52 2.10 3.50
N GLU A 675 -26.45 1.31 3.63
CA GLU A 675 -25.09 1.80 3.88
C GLU A 675 -24.62 2.74 2.78
N LEU A 676 -24.85 2.38 1.51
CA LEU A 676 -24.18 3.00 0.36
C LEU A 676 -25.00 4.07 -0.34
N ILE A 677 -26.33 3.94 -0.44
CA ILE A 677 -27.14 4.84 -1.26
C ILE A 677 -27.55 6.08 -0.50
N ARG A 678 -27.29 7.25 -1.06
CA ARG A 678 -27.85 8.52 -0.56
C ARG A 678 -28.56 9.25 -1.68
N PRO A 679 -29.70 9.92 -1.45
CA PRO A 679 -30.18 10.90 -2.39
C PRO A 679 -29.17 12.04 -2.49
N GLN A 680 -28.99 12.57 -3.69
CA GLN A 680 -28.05 13.65 -3.94
C GLN A 680 -28.40 14.86 -3.05
N ASP A 681 -27.43 15.24 -2.21
CA ASP A 681 -27.57 16.34 -1.25
C ASP A 681 -27.69 17.69 -1.97
N GLU A 682 -28.60 18.54 -1.51
CA GLU A 682 -28.73 19.93 -1.98
C GLU A 682 -27.49 20.77 -1.62
N TYR A 683 -26.77 20.39 -0.55
CA TYR A 683 -25.58 21.08 -0.06
C TYR A 683 -24.26 20.50 -0.57
N LYS A 684 -24.28 19.51 -1.48
CA LYS A 684 -23.09 18.89 -2.09
C LYS A 684 -22.03 18.38 -1.09
N LYS A 685 -22.42 17.94 0.12
CA LYS A 685 -21.47 17.23 1.01
C LYS A 685 -21.23 15.82 0.48
N TYR A 686 -20.33 15.66 -0.49
CA TYR A 686 -20.00 14.35 -1.07
C TYR A 686 -19.26 13.47 -0.05
N ASN A 687 -19.74 12.26 0.18
CA ASN A 687 -18.95 11.18 0.77
C ASN A 687 -18.46 10.30 -0.38
N SER A 688 -17.14 10.13 -0.49
CA SER A 688 -16.51 9.32 -1.55
C SER A 688 -16.91 7.84 -1.51
N PHE A 689 -17.40 7.34 -0.38
CA PHE A 689 -17.82 5.94 -0.18
C PHE A 689 -19.34 5.75 -0.24
N ALA A 690 -20.09 6.82 -0.51
CA ALA A 690 -21.53 6.74 -0.75
C ALA A 690 -21.83 6.96 -2.24
N VAL A 691 -22.92 6.36 -2.69
CA VAL A 691 -23.46 6.53 -4.04
C VAL A 691 -24.59 7.57 -3.99
N PRO A 692 -24.36 8.80 -4.49
CA PRO A 692 -25.42 9.78 -4.61
C PRO A 692 -26.33 9.45 -5.80
N LEU A 693 -27.60 9.18 -5.54
CA LEU A 693 -28.63 9.02 -6.57
C LEU A 693 -29.34 10.35 -6.83
N SER A 694 -29.59 10.65 -8.11
CA SER A 694 -30.47 11.76 -8.48
C SER A 694 -31.83 11.59 -7.81
N ARG A 695 -32.55 12.70 -7.54
CA ARG A 695 -33.88 12.63 -6.91
C ARG A 695 -34.87 11.75 -7.69
N VAL A 696 -34.81 11.80 -9.01
CA VAL A 696 -35.68 10.99 -9.89
C VAL A 696 -35.36 9.50 -9.75
N SER A 697 -34.07 9.16 -9.74
CA SER A 697 -33.59 7.78 -9.53
C SER A 697 -33.94 7.27 -8.13
N PHE A 698 -33.80 8.12 -7.10
CA PHE A 698 -34.12 7.76 -5.72
C PHE A 698 -35.62 7.51 -5.53
N GLU A 699 -36.49 8.37 -6.09
CA GLU A 699 -37.94 8.18 -6.00
C GLU A 699 -38.38 6.84 -6.64
N SER A 700 -37.70 6.44 -7.72
CA SER A 700 -37.99 5.19 -8.42
C SER A 700 -37.70 3.94 -7.58
N ILE A 701 -36.80 4.02 -6.59
CA ILE A 701 -36.46 2.90 -5.69
C ILE A 701 -37.04 3.06 -4.28
N ARG A 702 -37.58 4.23 -3.96
CA ARG A 702 -38.04 4.58 -2.61
C ARG A 702 -39.02 3.56 -2.05
N LEU A 703 -40.07 3.23 -2.81
CA LEU A 703 -41.10 2.27 -2.40
C LEU A 703 -40.53 0.86 -2.19
N THR A 704 -39.59 0.45 -3.05
CA THR A 704 -38.85 -0.80 -2.88
C THR A 704 -38.09 -0.80 -1.57
N LEU A 705 -37.35 0.27 -1.26
CA LEU A 705 -36.59 0.38 -0.01
C LEU A 705 -37.51 0.36 1.20
N GLU A 706 -38.60 1.14 1.21
CA GLU A 706 -39.59 1.18 2.30
C GLU A 706 -40.19 -0.21 2.57
N THR A 707 -40.58 -0.93 1.51
CA THR A 707 -41.12 -2.29 1.62
C THR A 707 -40.07 -3.24 2.21
N ARG A 708 -38.85 -3.19 1.70
CA ARG A 708 -37.75 -4.07 2.12
C ARG A 708 -37.29 -3.81 3.55
N ILE A 709 -37.29 -2.55 3.98
CA ILE A 709 -37.03 -2.15 5.36
C ILE A 709 -38.07 -2.78 6.28
N SER A 710 -39.34 -2.68 5.91
CA SER A 710 -40.44 -3.27 6.67
C SER A 710 -40.33 -4.79 6.73
N ASP A 711 -40.05 -5.45 5.59
CA ASP A 711 -39.91 -6.91 5.50
C ASP A 711 -38.75 -7.44 6.33
N ALA A 712 -37.65 -6.67 6.39
CA ALA A 712 -36.46 -7.02 7.17
C ALA A 712 -36.61 -6.69 8.67
N ASN A 713 -37.72 -6.07 9.08
CA ASN A 713 -37.96 -5.60 10.45
C ASN A 713 -36.78 -4.78 11.01
N MET A 714 -36.16 -3.95 10.16
CA MET A 714 -34.98 -3.18 10.53
C MET A 714 -35.36 -1.99 11.41
N ASN A 715 -34.59 -1.77 12.47
CA ASN A 715 -34.66 -0.51 13.19
C ASN A 715 -33.98 0.58 12.36
N THR A 716 -34.78 1.43 11.72
CA THR A 716 -34.29 2.56 10.94
C THR A 716 -34.38 3.89 11.68
N GLU A 717 -34.66 3.86 12.99
CA GLU A 717 -34.75 5.07 13.80
C GLU A 717 -33.44 5.87 13.71
N GLY A 718 -33.54 7.12 13.25
CA GLY A 718 -32.39 8.00 13.10
C GLY A 718 -31.54 7.79 11.84
N HIS A 719 -31.90 6.84 10.97
CA HIS A 719 -31.20 6.63 9.71
C HIS A 719 -31.36 7.87 8.78
N PRO A 720 -30.27 8.39 8.17
CA PRO A 720 -30.25 9.48 7.18
C PRO A 720 -31.34 9.49 6.12
N LEU A 721 -31.69 8.31 5.57
CA LEU A 721 -32.70 8.14 4.53
C LEU A 721 -34.14 8.33 5.01
N MET A 722 -34.44 8.18 6.31
CA MET A 722 -35.82 8.25 6.81
C MET A 722 -36.47 9.61 6.59
N LYS A 723 -35.67 10.70 6.58
CA LYS A 723 -36.18 12.05 6.27
C LYS A 723 -36.76 12.16 4.85
N TYR A 724 -36.39 11.26 3.94
CA TYR A 724 -36.91 11.21 2.57
C TYR A 724 -38.11 10.27 2.44
N PHE A 725 -38.21 9.22 3.26
CA PHE A 725 -39.38 8.34 3.33
C PHE A 725 -40.59 9.01 4.00
N ASN A 726 -40.37 9.98 4.89
CA ASN A 726 -41.45 10.69 5.60
C ASN A 726 -42.02 11.91 4.87
N LYS A 727 -41.54 12.24 3.65
CA LYS A 727 -42.20 13.26 2.82
C LYS A 727 -43.51 12.70 2.26
N LYS A 728 -44.62 12.94 2.96
CA LYS A 728 -45.97 12.90 2.37
C LYS A 728 -46.09 13.99 1.31
N ASP A 729 -46.78 13.67 0.22
CA ASP A 729 -47.16 14.57 -0.88
C ASP A 729 -47.70 15.92 -0.37
N VAL A 730 -46.85 16.94 -0.33
CA VAL A 730 -47.28 18.35 -0.36
C VAL A 730 -47.41 18.73 -1.84
N ARG A 731 -48.32 18.07 -2.55
CA ARG A 731 -48.79 18.47 -3.90
C ARG A 731 -50.22 17.99 -4.09
N LYS A 732 -51.14 18.62 -3.36
CA LYS A 732 -52.57 18.73 -3.66
C LYS A 732 -53.13 19.64 -2.57
N ASP A 733 -53.07 20.95 -2.80
CA ASP A 733 -54.01 21.94 -2.22
C ASP A 733 -53.77 23.39 -2.67
N ASP A 734 -53.02 23.65 -3.74
CA ASP A 734 -53.01 24.99 -4.39
C ASP A 734 -54.08 25.11 -5.50
N SER A 735 -55.25 24.50 -5.30
CA SER A 735 -56.38 24.67 -6.22
C SER A 735 -57.72 24.86 -5.51
N VAL A 736 -57.75 25.60 -4.40
CA VAL A 736 -58.91 26.38 -3.93
C VAL A 736 -58.29 27.47 -3.04
N ILE A 737 -58.25 28.73 -3.44
CA ILE A 737 -59.23 29.78 -3.10
C ILE A 737 -58.87 31.01 -3.96
N GLU A 738 -59.93 31.69 -4.41
CA GLU A 738 -60.01 32.91 -5.22
C GLU A 738 -59.07 34.06 -4.85
#